data_AF-A0A835NA01-F1
#
_entry.id   AF-A0A835NA01-F1
#
_cell.length_a   1.000
_cell.length_b   1.000
_cell.length_c   1.000
_cell.angle_alpha   90.00
_cell.angle_beta   90.00
_cell.angle_gamma   90.00
#
_symmetry.space_group_name_H-M   'P 1'
#
loop_
_entity.id
_entity.type
_entity.pdbx_description
1 polymer ?
#
loop_
_entity_poly.entity_id
_entity_poly.type
_entity_poly.pdbx_seq_one_letter_code
_entity_poly.pdbx_strand_id
1 'polypeptide(L)'
;MYPSPSPAASLPAPPPSSSRRVFLGFNTKTSFSKVASSSSRLSLTNTQPWRTSFVCSQSSGNGSPLKRTTLHDLYEREGQSPWYDNLCRPVTDLIPLIESGVRGVTSNPAIFQKAISSSNAYNDQFRELVQMGKDIETAYWELVVRDIQDACKLFEPIYDQTDGGDGYVSVEVSPRLADDTQGTVEAAKWLHKVVDRSNVYIKIPATAPCIPSIKEVISLGISVNVTLIFSLTRYEAVIDAYLDGLEASGLSDLSRVTSVASFFVSRVDTLIDKMLEKIGPSEALDLRGKAAVAQAVLAYKLYQKKFSGPRWEALVKKGAKKQRLLWASTSVKNPAYADTLYVAPLIGPDTVSTMPDQALQAFVDHGSVARTIDSNVSEAEGIYNALEKLGIDWGHVGNQLEVEGVDSFKKSFESLLDTLQEKANSLKLVSPKLSLITTNTQNNWRHVNSCINGLHFNSWNSIPIPWKNFTIHNFCIKKFTGVIERRQVITLSVGLLAGAFLQHSSSNKDAAAMAAEFADMPALRGKDYGKTKMRYPDYTETESGLQYKDLRAGNGPLPKMGEIVVVDWDGYTIGYYGRIFEARNKTKGGSFEGDDKDFFKFRLGSREVIPAFEEAVSGMALGGIRRIIVPPELGYPENDYNKSGPRPTTFSGQRALDFVLRNQGLIDKTLLFDIELLKIISS
;
A
#
# COMPACT_ATOMS: atom_id res chain seq x y z
N MET A 1 41.64 -73.44 -3.70
CA MET A 1 43.04 -73.14 -4.09
C MET A 1 43.57 -72.04 -3.17
N TYR A 2 44.89 -71.80 -3.19
CA TYR A 2 45.64 -70.87 -2.30
C TYR A 2 45.51 -69.38 -2.76
N PRO A 3 46.00 -68.34 -2.03
CA PRO A 3 45.10 -67.33 -1.45
C PRO A 3 45.41 -65.86 -1.82
N SER A 4 44.83 -64.94 -1.04
CA SER A 4 44.90 -63.46 -1.13
C SER A 4 46.28 -62.81 -0.89
N PRO A 5 46.36 -61.49 -1.14
CA PRO A 5 46.90 -60.57 -0.12
C PRO A 5 45.90 -59.47 0.32
N SER A 6 46.29 -58.68 1.33
CA SER A 6 45.42 -57.89 2.21
C SER A 6 45.22 -56.40 1.83
N PRO A 7 44.17 -55.73 2.34
CA PRO A 7 44.01 -54.26 2.27
C PRO A 7 44.86 -53.50 3.31
N ALA A 8 45.07 -52.20 3.08
CA ALA A 8 45.82 -51.30 3.97
C ALA A 8 44.97 -50.73 5.12
N ALA A 9 45.63 -50.31 6.21
CA ALA A 9 44.99 -49.94 7.48
C ALA A 9 44.68 -48.43 7.63
N SER A 10 43.72 -48.11 8.50
CA SER A 10 43.34 -46.76 8.92
C SER A 10 44.15 -46.26 10.13
N LEU A 11 44.20 -44.93 10.31
CA LEU A 11 44.87 -44.26 11.45
C LEU A 11 43.84 -43.64 12.43
N PRO A 12 44.15 -43.57 13.74
CA PRO A 12 43.21 -43.17 14.79
C PRO A 12 43.16 -41.66 15.07
N ALA A 13 42.11 -41.22 15.76
CA ALA A 13 41.88 -39.83 16.17
C ALA A 13 42.53 -39.46 17.53
N PRO A 14 42.84 -38.15 17.77
CA PRO A 14 43.45 -37.68 19.03
C PRO A 14 42.44 -37.48 20.19
N PRO A 15 42.89 -37.44 21.45
CA PRO A 15 42.04 -37.34 22.66
C PRO A 15 41.61 -35.91 23.02
N PRO A 16 40.57 -35.75 23.88
CA PRO A 16 39.99 -34.45 24.24
C PRO A 16 40.78 -33.69 25.32
N SER A 17 40.66 -32.35 25.33
CA SER A 17 41.22 -31.47 26.36
C SER A 17 40.14 -30.89 27.29
N SER A 18 40.51 -30.66 28.56
CA SER A 18 39.56 -30.39 29.66
C SER A 18 39.23 -28.90 29.84
N SER A 19 37.93 -28.57 29.89
CA SER A 19 37.45 -27.21 30.21
C SER A 19 37.36 -26.99 31.73
N ARG A 20 38.26 -26.14 32.28
CA ARG A 20 38.15 -25.66 33.67
C ARG A 20 36.97 -24.70 33.79
N ARG A 21 36.02 -24.98 34.70
CA ARG A 21 35.01 -24.00 35.12
C ARG A 21 35.60 -23.08 36.18
N VAL A 22 35.48 -21.77 35.99
CA VAL A 22 35.74 -20.76 37.04
C VAL A 22 34.41 -20.09 37.36
N PHE A 23 33.96 -20.20 38.61
CA PHE A 23 32.84 -19.41 39.11
C PHE A 23 33.37 -18.07 39.64
N LEU A 24 32.79 -16.98 39.17
CA LEU A 24 32.96 -15.63 39.72
C LEU A 24 31.57 -15.08 40.05
N GLY A 25 31.26 -15.02 41.35
CA GLY A 25 30.01 -14.43 41.83
C GLY A 25 30.09 -12.92 41.83
N PHE A 26 29.08 -12.25 41.29
CA PHE A 26 28.96 -10.80 41.39
C PHE A 26 28.53 -10.40 42.80
N ASN A 27 29.25 -9.44 43.40
CA ASN A 27 28.87 -8.76 44.62
C ASN A 27 28.79 -7.26 44.35
N THR A 28 27.84 -6.55 44.97
CA THR A 28 27.45 -5.19 44.56
C THR A 28 28.12 -4.11 45.41
N LYS A 29 28.61 -3.02 44.78
CA LYS A 29 28.43 -1.60 45.20
C LYS A 29 29.30 -0.56 44.45
N THR A 30 28.61 0.44 43.87
CA THR A 30 28.87 1.91 43.91
C THR A 30 30.21 2.56 43.51
N SER A 31 30.10 3.59 42.63
CA SER A 31 30.57 4.99 42.81
C SER A 31 31.92 5.51 42.23
N PHE A 32 31.80 6.48 41.29
CA PHE A 32 32.74 7.61 40.98
C PHE A 32 34.13 7.24 40.37
N SER A 33 34.88 8.09 39.64
CA SER A 33 34.71 9.48 39.12
C SER A 33 35.63 9.77 37.90
N LYS A 34 35.46 10.92 37.22
CA LYS A 34 36.29 11.41 36.08
C LYS A 34 37.75 11.75 36.44
N VAL A 35 38.69 11.45 35.53
CA VAL A 35 39.95 12.21 35.24
C VAL A 35 40.25 12.10 33.73
N ALA A 36 41.00 13.03 33.13
CA ALA A 36 41.42 12.99 31.71
C ALA A 36 42.84 13.57 31.50
N SER A 37 43.62 13.02 30.56
CA SER A 37 44.87 13.65 30.06
C SER A 37 45.46 13.02 28.78
N SER A 38 45.75 13.87 27.79
CA SER A 38 46.88 13.83 26.82
C SER A 38 47.37 12.51 26.19
N SER A 39 47.03 12.35 24.91
CA SER A 39 47.89 11.98 23.77
C SER A 39 49.37 11.56 23.97
N SER A 40 49.76 10.46 23.31
CA SER A 40 51.05 10.31 22.61
C SER A 40 50.90 9.33 21.44
N ARG A 41 51.63 9.55 20.33
CA ARG A 41 51.66 8.62 19.19
C ARG A 41 52.85 7.68 19.31
N LEU A 42 52.63 6.39 19.06
CA LEU A 42 53.67 5.43 18.68
C LEU A 42 53.10 4.49 17.62
N SER A 43 53.81 4.33 16.51
CA SER A 43 53.39 3.51 15.38
C SER A 43 54.21 2.23 15.31
N LEU A 44 53.55 1.08 15.43
CA LEU A 44 54.07 -0.22 15.02
C LEU A 44 53.03 -0.91 14.13
N THR A 45 53.52 -1.64 13.14
CA THR A 45 52.71 -2.22 12.06
C THR A 45 52.46 -3.71 12.25
N ASN A 46 51.37 -4.16 11.60
CA ASN A 46 51.12 -5.49 11.06
C ASN A 46 50.19 -6.46 11.85
N THR A 47 49.49 -7.29 11.07
CA THR A 47 48.72 -8.51 11.39
C THR A 47 47.56 -8.44 12.40
N GLN A 48 46.34 -8.37 11.84
CA GLN A 48 45.06 -8.96 12.28
C GLN A 48 44.66 -8.93 13.78
N PRO A 49 43.65 -8.12 14.15
CA PRO A 49 42.77 -8.41 15.27
C PRO A 49 41.63 -9.35 14.84
N TRP A 50 41.49 -10.51 15.49
CA TRP A 50 40.28 -11.33 15.39
C TRP A 50 39.08 -10.54 15.94
N ARG A 51 38.05 -10.31 15.11
CA ARG A 51 36.77 -9.76 15.60
C ARG A 51 36.00 -10.86 16.33
N THR A 52 36.07 -10.85 17.66
CA THR A 52 35.15 -11.59 18.51
C THR A 52 33.76 -10.94 18.44
N SER A 53 32.85 -11.57 17.69
CA SER A 53 31.47 -11.13 17.55
C SER A 53 30.71 -11.26 18.87
N PHE A 54 30.69 -10.18 19.66
CA PHE A 54 29.78 -10.06 20.79
C PHE A 54 28.33 -9.93 20.30
N VAL A 55 27.70 -11.08 20.06
CA VAL A 55 26.24 -11.17 19.83
C VAL A 55 25.55 -10.81 21.14
N CYS A 56 25.29 -9.52 21.34
CA CYS A 56 24.50 -9.03 22.45
C CYS A 56 23.03 -9.38 22.18
N SER A 57 22.57 -10.52 22.69
CA SER A 57 21.18 -10.94 22.59
C SER A 57 20.29 -9.94 23.32
N GLN A 58 19.58 -9.08 22.57
CA GLN A 58 18.57 -8.21 23.16
C GLN A 58 17.38 -9.05 23.64
N SER A 59 17.40 -9.42 24.91
CA SER A 59 16.28 -10.04 25.59
C SER A 59 15.22 -8.98 25.88
N SER A 60 14.34 -8.72 24.90
CA SER A 60 13.09 -8.02 25.15
C SER A 60 12.32 -8.73 26.28
N GLY A 61 11.70 -7.94 27.16
CA GLY A 61 10.89 -8.48 28.26
C GLY A 61 9.81 -9.43 27.73
N ASN A 62 9.55 -10.51 28.48
CA ASN A 62 8.62 -11.60 28.15
C ASN A 62 9.08 -12.65 27.11
N GLY A 63 10.38 -12.77 26.82
CA GLY A 63 11.06 -14.07 26.64
C GLY A 63 10.70 -14.96 25.45
N SER A 64 9.70 -14.63 24.63
CA SER A 64 9.46 -15.25 23.33
C SER A 64 10.50 -14.75 22.32
N PRO A 65 11.30 -15.62 21.67
CA PRO A 65 12.20 -15.16 20.62
C PRO A 65 11.39 -14.55 19.46
N LEU A 66 11.85 -13.40 18.94
CA LEU A 66 11.27 -12.79 17.75
C LEU A 66 11.24 -13.82 16.61
N LYS A 67 10.07 -13.99 15.98
CA LYS A 67 9.88 -15.01 14.94
C LYS A 67 10.57 -14.57 13.65
N ARG A 68 11.86 -14.89 13.54
CA ARG A 68 12.69 -14.69 12.34
C ARG A 68 12.01 -15.24 11.09
N THR A 69 12.22 -14.56 9.97
CA THR A 69 11.59 -14.80 8.66
C THR A 69 12.64 -14.89 7.54
N THR A 70 12.22 -15.24 6.33
CA THR A 70 13.05 -15.15 5.12
C THR A 70 13.54 -13.72 4.83
N LEU A 71 12.82 -12.68 5.28
CA LEU A 71 13.20 -11.27 5.13
C LEU A 71 14.45 -10.90 5.95
N HIS A 72 14.60 -11.49 7.15
CA HIS A 72 15.82 -11.34 7.94
C HIS A 72 17.02 -11.99 7.24
N ASP A 73 16.83 -13.21 6.73
CA ASP A 73 17.87 -13.95 6.00
C ASP A 73 18.26 -13.24 4.69
N LEU A 74 17.29 -12.69 3.95
CA LEU A 74 17.52 -11.92 2.72
C LEU A 74 18.48 -10.73 2.93
N TYR A 75 18.33 -10.03 4.06
CA TYR A 75 19.21 -8.93 4.44
C TYR A 75 20.55 -9.43 5.01
N GLU A 76 20.51 -10.25 6.06
CA GLU A 76 21.69 -10.60 6.85
C GLU A 76 22.68 -11.53 6.13
N ARG A 77 22.20 -12.36 5.18
CA ARG A 77 23.05 -13.30 4.45
C ARG A 77 23.42 -12.80 3.05
N GLU A 78 22.44 -12.26 2.32
CA GLU A 78 22.59 -11.96 0.89
C GLU A 78 22.74 -10.45 0.60
N GLY A 79 22.53 -9.59 1.61
CA GLY A 79 22.74 -8.14 1.51
C GLY A 79 21.67 -7.37 0.73
N GLN A 80 20.48 -7.94 0.55
CA GLN A 80 19.33 -7.28 -0.07
C GLN A 80 18.35 -6.79 1.00
N SER A 81 18.01 -5.51 0.99
CA SER A 81 17.08 -4.94 1.97
C SER A 81 15.61 -5.13 1.55
N PRO A 82 14.78 -5.86 2.32
CA PRO A 82 13.34 -5.96 2.06
C PRO A 82 12.62 -4.68 2.48
N TRP A 83 11.93 -4.05 1.53
CA TRP A 83 11.09 -2.87 1.75
C TRP A 83 9.63 -3.18 1.39
N TYR A 84 8.69 -2.38 1.90
CA TYR A 84 7.26 -2.53 1.67
C TYR A 84 6.73 -1.44 0.72
N ASP A 85 5.98 -1.82 -0.32
CA ASP A 85 5.50 -0.90 -1.37
C ASP A 85 4.05 -0.42 -1.13
N ASN A 86 3.76 0.02 0.10
CA ASN A 86 2.47 0.54 0.51
C ASN A 86 2.63 1.38 1.80
N LEU A 87 1.84 2.45 1.93
CA LEU A 87 1.77 3.29 3.13
C LEU A 87 0.35 3.79 3.32
N CYS A 88 -0.22 3.55 4.50
CA CYS A 88 -1.57 3.94 4.85
C CYS A 88 -1.69 4.22 6.35
N ARG A 89 -2.79 4.87 6.74
CA ARG A 89 -3.15 5.15 8.13
C ARG A 89 -4.14 4.09 8.66
N PRO A 90 -3.91 3.50 9.86
CA PRO A 90 -2.91 3.89 10.85
C PRO A 90 -1.50 3.37 10.54
N VAL A 91 -0.52 4.28 10.59
CA VAL A 91 0.88 4.00 10.22
C VAL A 91 1.55 2.96 11.13
N THR A 92 0.98 2.72 12.32
CA THR A 92 1.36 1.64 13.24
C THR A 92 1.20 0.24 12.66
N ASP A 93 0.41 0.06 11.59
CA ASP A 93 0.27 -1.23 10.90
C ASP A 93 1.58 -1.67 10.20
N LEU A 94 2.58 -0.78 10.10
CA LEU A 94 3.95 -1.11 9.71
C LEU A 94 4.73 -1.86 10.80
N ILE A 95 4.34 -1.79 12.08
CA ILE A 95 5.12 -2.36 13.20
C ILE A 95 5.31 -3.88 13.04
N PRO A 96 4.27 -4.70 12.77
CA PRO A 96 4.45 -6.14 12.54
C PRO A 96 5.30 -6.44 11.29
N LEU A 97 5.30 -5.56 10.30
CA LEU A 97 6.15 -5.72 9.11
C LEU A 97 7.62 -5.44 9.45
N ILE A 98 7.90 -4.39 10.22
CA ILE A 98 9.23 -4.07 10.75
C ILE A 98 9.75 -5.22 11.64
N GLU A 99 8.92 -5.74 12.56
CA GLU A 99 9.24 -6.90 13.41
C GLU A 99 9.46 -8.18 12.58
N SER A 100 8.78 -8.32 11.44
CA SER A 100 9.00 -9.40 10.47
C SER A 100 10.26 -9.21 9.61
N GLY A 101 10.97 -8.07 9.72
CA GLY A 101 12.26 -7.82 9.06
C GLY A 101 12.25 -6.74 7.97
N VAL A 102 11.13 -6.05 7.71
CA VAL A 102 11.07 -4.95 6.72
C VAL A 102 11.91 -3.76 7.17
N ARG A 103 12.69 -3.18 6.26
CA ARG A 103 13.75 -2.19 6.53
C ARG A 103 13.53 -0.80 5.92
N GLY A 104 12.41 -0.60 5.24
CA GLY A 104 12.01 0.68 4.64
C GLY A 104 10.68 0.57 3.92
N VAL A 105 10.15 1.70 3.45
CA VAL A 105 8.83 1.78 2.81
C VAL A 105 8.78 2.77 1.65
N THR A 106 8.08 2.40 0.57
CA THR A 106 7.78 3.28 -0.55
C THR A 106 6.31 3.69 -0.59
N SER A 107 6.06 4.98 -0.82
CA SER A 107 4.74 5.49 -1.22
C SER A 107 4.75 5.93 -2.69
N ASN A 108 3.56 6.20 -3.22
CA ASN A 108 3.30 6.88 -4.48
C ASN A 108 1.86 7.46 -4.46
N PRO A 109 1.46 8.32 -5.40
CA PRO A 109 0.12 8.93 -5.38
C PRO A 109 -1.05 7.93 -5.49
N ALA A 110 -0.88 6.78 -6.17
CA ALA A 110 -1.92 5.75 -6.25
C ALA A 110 -2.08 4.95 -4.93
N ILE A 111 -1.01 4.79 -4.16
CA ILE A 111 -1.05 4.26 -2.79
C ILE A 111 -1.89 5.19 -1.90
N PHE A 112 -1.62 6.50 -1.92
CA PHE A 112 -2.41 7.46 -1.16
C PHE A 112 -3.85 7.60 -1.69
N GLN A 113 -4.07 7.52 -3.01
CA GLN A 113 -5.41 7.46 -3.61
C GLN A 113 -6.24 6.34 -2.98
N LYS A 114 -5.68 5.13 -2.94
CA LYS A 114 -6.33 3.96 -2.34
C LYS A 114 -6.53 4.13 -0.83
N ALA A 115 -5.52 4.58 -0.09
CA ALA A 115 -5.57 4.71 1.36
C ALA A 115 -6.63 5.75 1.80
N ILE A 116 -6.65 6.93 1.18
CA ILE A 116 -7.50 8.07 1.56
C ILE A 116 -8.97 7.88 1.13
N SER A 117 -9.20 7.15 0.03
CA SER A 117 -10.56 6.81 -0.45
C SER A 117 -11.20 5.64 0.31
N SER A 118 -10.42 4.61 0.66
CA SER A 118 -10.94 3.39 1.32
C SER A 118 -10.94 3.42 2.85
N SER A 119 -10.16 4.31 3.49
CA SER A 119 -10.04 4.36 4.95
C SER A 119 -10.71 5.59 5.58
N ASN A 120 -11.47 5.34 6.65
CA ASN A 120 -12.02 6.39 7.51
C ASN A 120 -10.95 7.06 8.40
N ALA A 121 -9.74 6.51 8.51
CA ALA A 121 -8.69 7.04 9.39
C ALA A 121 -8.19 8.44 9.01
N TYR A 122 -8.47 8.89 7.78
CA TYR A 122 -8.17 10.24 7.28
C TYR A 122 -9.27 11.27 7.57
N ASN A 123 -10.47 10.84 7.96
CA ASN A 123 -11.68 11.68 7.93
C ASN A 123 -11.61 12.89 8.86
N ASP A 124 -11.02 12.74 10.05
CA ASP A 124 -11.08 13.79 11.07
C ASP A 124 -10.06 14.91 10.79
N GLN A 125 -8.78 14.57 10.55
CA GLN A 125 -7.79 15.55 10.09
C GLN A 125 -8.21 16.23 8.77
N PHE A 126 -8.81 15.48 7.83
CA PHE A 126 -9.30 16.08 6.58
C PHE A 126 -10.47 17.05 6.83
N ARG A 127 -11.38 16.74 7.77
CA ARG A 127 -12.47 17.65 8.16
C ARG A 127 -11.93 18.93 8.80
N GLU A 128 -10.93 18.82 9.68
CA GLU A 128 -10.25 19.97 10.29
C GLU A 128 -9.60 20.86 9.23
N LEU A 129 -8.84 20.29 8.29
CA LEU A 129 -8.20 21.03 7.19
C LEU A 129 -9.22 21.76 6.29
N VAL A 130 -10.33 21.10 5.96
CA VAL A 130 -11.44 21.72 5.19
C VAL A 130 -12.16 22.81 6.00
N GLN A 131 -12.31 22.66 7.31
CA GLN A 131 -12.89 23.68 8.20
C GLN A 131 -11.96 24.89 8.40
N MET A 132 -10.63 24.67 8.38
CA MET A 132 -9.61 25.72 8.35
C MET A 132 -9.54 26.46 6.99
N GLY A 133 -10.34 26.05 6.00
CA GLY A 133 -10.42 26.69 4.69
C GLY A 133 -9.24 26.38 3.76
N LYS A 134 -8.48 25.30 4.02
CA LYS A 134 -7.46 24.83 3.07
C LYS A 134 -8.12 24.37 1.76
N ASP A 135 -7.40 24.54 0.66
CA ASP A 135 -7.74 23.89 -0.61
C ASP A 135 -7.42 22.39 -0.55
N ILE A 136 -7.87 21.65 -1.57
CA ILE A 136 -7.79 20.19 -1.60
C ILE A 136 -6.36 19.67 -1.74
N GLU A 137 -5.48 20.37 -2.47
CA GLU A 137 -4.11 19.91 -2.70
C GLU A 137 -3.23 20.21 -1.48
N THR A 138 -3.37 21.38 -0.85
CA THR A 138 -2.78 21.67 0.47
C THR A 138 -3.27 20.67 1.52
N ALA A 139 -4.56 20.36 1.57
CA ALA A 139 -5.11 19.39 2.51
C ALA A 139 -4.56 17.97 2.26
N TYR A 140 -4.46 17.52 1.01
CA TYR A 140 -3.79 16.26 0.64
C TYR A 140 -2.35 16.23 1.16
N TRP A 141 -1.57 17.29 0.91
CA TRP A 141 -0.17 17.34 1.34
C TRP A 141 -0.01 17.31 2.86
N GLU A 142 -0.90 17.96 3.63
CA GLU A 142 -0.88 17.87 5.11
C GLU A 142 -1.31 16.50 5.66
N LEU A 143 -2.09 15.70 4.92
CA LEU A 143 -2.30 14.28 5.24
C LEU A 143 -1.04 13.45 4.95
N VAL A 144 -0.43 13.63 3.78
CA VAL A 144 0.74 12.86 3.33
C VAL A 144 1.98 13.14 4.16
N VAL A 145 2.33 14.42 4.39
CA VAL A 145 3.49 14.80 5.20
C VAL A 145 3.36 14.25 6.62
N ARG A 146 2.14 14.18 7.17
CA ARG A 146 1.88 13.57 8.49
C ARG A 146 2.15 12.06 8.49
N ASP A 147 1.60 11.32 7.53
CA ASP A 147 1.81 9.87 7.42
C ASP A 147 3.30 9.53 7.21
N ILE A 148 4.01 10.33 6.40
CA ILE A 148 5.45 10.19 6.16
C ILE A 148 6.26 10.50 7.43
N GLN A 149 5.93 11.56 8.19
CA GLN A 149 6.60 11.89 9.45
C GLN A 149 6.44 10.81 10.52
N ASP A 150 5.25 10.22 10.63
CA ASP A 150 5.00 9.12 11.56
C ASP A 150 5.69 7.82 11.10
N ALA A 151 5.73 7.54 9.80
CA ALA A 151 6.46 6.40 9.24
C ALA A 151 7.98 6.54 9.47
N CYS A 152 8.54 7.74 9.24
CA CYS A 152 9.95 8.02 9.47
C CYS A 152 10.34 7.71 10.92
N LYS A 153 9.47 8.05 11.88
CA LYS A 153 9.69 7.78 13.31
C LYS A 153 9.66 6.29 13.66
N LEU A 154 8.88 5.46 12.95
CA LEU A 154 8.89 4.00 13.15
C LEU A 154 10.17 3.35 12.61
N PHE A 155 10.75 3.90 11.54
CA PHE A 155 11.97 3.38 10.92
C PHE A 155 13.29 4.01 11.45
N GLU A 156 13.20 5.11 12.21
CA GLU A 156 14.33 5.81 12.84
C GLU A 156 15.31 4.87 13.60
N PRO A 157 14.86 3.86 14.39
CA PRO A 157 15.77 2.91 15.03
C PRO A 157 16.59 2.06 14.05
N ILE A 158 16.06 1.74 12.86
CA ILE A 158 16.80 1.00 11.83
C ILE A 158 17.78 1.93 11.11
N TYR A 159 17.41 3.20 10.90
CA TYR A 159 18.31 4.21 10.33
C TYR A 159 19.54 4.40 11.21
N ASP A 160 19.35 4.60 12.52
CA ASP A 160 20.45 4.76 13.48
C ASP A 160 21.34 3.51 13.56
N GLN A 161 20.73 2.32 13.69
CA GLN A 161 21.47 1.05 13.79
C GLN A 161 22.29 0.71 12.54
N THR A 162 21.91 1.25 11.38
CA THR A 162 22.62 1.03 10.10
C THR A 162 23.48 2.21 9.67
N ASP A 163 23.61 3.24 10.52
CA ASP A 163 24.27 4.52 10.19
C ASP A 163 23.74 5.17 8.90
N GLY A 164 22.42 5.17 8.71
CA GLY A 164 21.78 5.57 7.45
C GLY A 164 22.11 4.60 6.31
N GLY A 165 21.99 3.30 6.57
CA GLY A 165 22.06 2.24 5.55
C GLY A 165 20.67 1.81 5.09
N ASP A 166 19.73 1.70 6.02
CA ASP A 166 18.30 1.43 5.81
C ASP A 166 17.45 2.36 6.71
N GLY A 167 16.20 2.02 6.98
CA GLY A 167 15.29 2.80 7.82
C GLY A 167 14.63 3.98 7.09
N TYR A 168 14.52 3.91 5.76
CA TYR A 168 14.05 5.03 4.94
C TYR A 168 12.57 4.95 4.56
N VAL A 169 11.98 6.14 4.36
CA VAL A 169 10.60 6.34 3.92
C VAL A 169 10.59 7.21 2.67
N SER A 170 10.00 6.75 1.57
CA SER A 170 9.96 7.52 0.31
C SER A 170 8.65 8.28 0.12
N VAL A 171 8.71 9.59 -0.13
CA VAL A 171 7.59 10.46 -0.53
C VAL A 171 7.81 11.01 -1.94
N GLU A 172 6.80 10.92 -2.82
CA GLU A 172 6.92 11.31 -4.23
C GLU A 172 6.51 12.77 -4.48
N VAL A 173 7.22 13.46 -5.36
CA VAL A 173 6.79 14.78 -5.90
C VAL A 173 5.48 14.63 -6.68
N SER A 174 4.77 15.75 -6.93
CA SER A 174 3.55 15.71 -7.75
C SER A 174 3.84 15.18 -9.16
N PRO A 175 3.11 14.17 -9.67
CA PRO A 175 3.32 13.63 -11.03
C PRO A 175 3.14 14.65 -12.15
N ARG A 176 2.45 15.77 -11.87
CA ARG A 176 2.34 16.92 -12.79
C ARG A 176 3.71 17.51 -13.15
N LEU A 177 4.69 17.39 -12.26
CA LEU A 177 6.05 17.93 -12.39
C LEU A 177 7.00 16.99 -13.15
N ALA A 178 6.55 15.81 -13.58
CA ALA A 178 7.40 14.83 -14.26
C ALA A 178 8.06 15.34 -15.56
N ASP A 179 7.61 16.46 -16.12
CA ASP A 179 8.17 17.11 -17.31
C ASP A 179 8.81 18.49 -16.99
N ASP A 180 8.88 18.88 -15.71
CA ASP A 180 9.41 20.16 -15.21
C ASP A 180 10.56 19.93 -14.23
N THR A 181 11.77 20.25 -14.69
CA THR A 181 13.00 20.15 -13.89
C THR A 181 12.97 21.07 -12.67
N GLN A 182 12.59 22.35 -12.82
CA GLN A 182 12.71 23.33 -11.75
C GLN A 182 11.58 23.17 -10.73
N GLY A 183 10.36 22.93 -11.19
CA GLY A 183 9.24 22.60 -10.31
C GLY A 183 9.51 21.34 -9.49
N THR A 184 10.11 20.30 -10.08
CA THR A 184 10.56 19.11 -9.36
C THR A 184 11.62 19.43 -8.29
N VAL A 185 12.61 20.27 -8.62
CA VAL A 185 13.64 20.72 -7.66
C VAL A 185 13.02 21.49 -6.48
N GLU A 186 12.14 22.48 -6.74
CA GLU A 186 11.52 23.27 -5.66
C GLU A 186 10.53 22.44 -4.83
N ALA A 187 9.79 21.52 -5.45
CA ALA A 187 8.95 20.55 -4.74
C ALA A 187 9.80 19.62 -3.85
N ALA A 188 11.00 19.21 -4.30
CA ALA A 188 11.91 18.39 -3.51
C ALA A 188 12.50 19.17 -2.32
N LYS A 189 12.97 20.41 -2.54
CA LYS A 189 13.42 21.33 -1.49
C LYS A 189 12.32 21.55 -0.44
N TRP A 190 11.08 21.77 -0.88
CA TRP A 190 9.93 21.96 -0.02
C TRP A 190 9.55 20.68 0.76
N LEU A 191 9.39 19.53 0.09
CA LEU A 191 9.04 18.26 0.74
C LEU A 191 10.05 17.86 1.82
N HIS A 192 11.35 17.97 1.52
CA HIS A 192 12.41 17.65 2.49
C HIS A 192 12.30 18.54 3.74
N LYS A 193 12.07 19.85 3.54
CA LYS A 193 11.91 20.84 4.61
C LYS A 193 10.64 20.66 5.45
N VAL A 194 9.50 20.24 4.87
CA VAL A 194 8.25 20.07 5.64
C VAL A 194 8.15 18.70 6.31
N VAL A 195 8.79 17.66 5.76
CA VAL A 195 8.90 16.37 6.44
C VAL A 195 9.87 16.47 7.62
N ASP A 196 11.03 17.13 7.45
CA ASP A 196 12.01 17.38 8.52
C ASP A 196 12.50 16.10 9.24
N ARG A 197 12.95 15.10 8.45
CA ARG A 197 13.47 13.81 8.95
C ARG A 197 14.68 13.36 8.14
N SER A 198 15.75 12.93 8.82
CA SER A 198 17.01 12.50 8.19
C SER A 198 16.90 11.21 7.35
N ASN A 199 15.82 10.45 7.54
CA ASN A 199 15.52 9.21 6.84
C ASN A 199 14.41 9.32 5.78
N VAL A 200 14.02 10.53 5.36
CA VAL A 200 13.16 10.70 4.19
C VAL A 200 13.96 10.56 2.89
N TYR A 201 13.43 9.80 1.94
CA TYR A 201 13.78 9.90 0.53
C TYR A 201 12.77 10.78 -0.19
N ILE A 202 13.23 11.82 -0.89
CA ILE A 202 12.39 12.48 -1.88
C ILE A 202 12.42 11.64 -3.15
N LYS A 203 11.23 11.25 -3.65
CA LYS A 203 11.10 10.34 -4.78
C LYS A 203 10.80 11.13 -6.06
N ILE A 204 11.69 10.99 -7.04
CA ILE A 204 11.76 11.80 -8.27
C ILE A 204 11.72 10.87 -9.48
N PRO A 205 10.85 11.11 -10.48
CA PRO A 205 10.78 10.27 -11.67
C PRO A 205 11.99 10.46 -12.59
N ALA A 206 12.48 9.37 -13.18
CA ALA A 206 13.58 9.35 -14.13
C ALA A 206 13.10 9.67 -15.55
N THR A 207 12.28 10.69 -15.75
CA THR A 207 11.98 11.16 -17.12
C THR A 207 13.18 11.91 -17.69
N ALA A 208 13.27 12.02 -19.02
CA ALA A 208 14.34 12.83 -19.63
C ALA A 208 14.43 14.28 -19.08
N PRO A 209 13.31 15.02 -18.87
CA PRO A 209 13.36 16.36 -18.25
C PRO A 209 13.72 16.35 -16.76
N CYS A 210 13.47 15.26 -16.01
CA CYS A 210 13.75 15.21 -14.58
C CYS A 210 15.18 14.73 -14.23
N ILE A 211 15.94 14.12 -15.15
CA ILE A 211 17.34 13.71 -14.87
C ILE A 211 18.21 14.83 -14.27
N PRO A 212 18.20 16.09 -14.76
CA PRO A 212 18.98 17.17 -14.16
C PRO A 212 18.51 17.57 -12.74
N SER A 213 17.23 17.37 -12.41
CA SER A 213 16.70 17.66 -11.06
C SER A 213 17.30 16.73 -10.00
N ILE A 214 17.58 15.47 -10.36
CA ILE A 214 18.23 14.50 -9.47
C ILE A 214 19.63 15.02 -9.10
N LYS A 215 20.39 15.52 -10.07
CA LYS A 215 21.72 16.12 -9.85
C LYS A 215 21.65 17.32 -8.90
N GLU A 216 20.74 18.26 -9.12
CA GLU A 216 20.63 19.45 -8.25
C GLU A 216 20.20 19.06 -6.82
N VAL A 217 19.18 18.20 -6.67
CA VAL A 217 18.67 17.77 -5.35
C VAL A 217 19.73 17.00 -4.57
N ILE A 218 20.49 16.09 -5.21
CA ILE A 218 21.63 15.41 -4.57
C ILE A 218 22.75 16.39 -4.21
N SER A 219 23.03 17.41 -5.04
CA SER A 219 24.04 18.42 -4.72
C SER A 219 23.67 19.30 -3.53
N LEU A 220 22.38 19.45 -3.23
CA LEU A 220 21.87 20.11 -2.02
C LEU A 220 21.96 19.22 -0.76
N GLY A 221 22.51 18.01 -0.87
CA GLY A 221 22.62 17.03 0.20
C GLY A 221 21.33 16.26 0.50
N ILE A 222 20.27 16.48 -0.28
CA ILE A 222 18.96 15.83 -0.08
C ILE A 222 19.02 14.41 -0.65
N SER A 223 18.63 13.42 0.14
CA SER A 223 18.60 12.01 -0.29
C SER A 223 17.43 11.73 -1.25
N VAL A 224 17.69 11.06 -2.38
CA VAL A 224 16.70 10.84 -3.47
C VAL A 224 16.42 9.36 -3.76
N ASN A 225 15.14 8.99 -3.87
CA ASN A 225 14.69 7.73 -4.50
C ASN A 225 14.32 8.02 -5.96
N VAL A 226 15.10 7.55 -6.91
CA VAL A 226 14.82 7.76 -8.33
C VAL A 226 13.86 6.68 -8.84
N THR A 227 12.74 7.05 -9.45
CA THR A 227 11.64 6.14 -9.84
C THR A 227 11.37 6.11 -11.35
N LEU A 228 10.52 5.18 -11.82
CA LEU A 228 10.17 4.98 -13.24
C LEU A 228 11.38 4.68 -14.16
N ILE A 229 12.36 3.92 -13.66
CA ILE A 229 13.51 3.45 -14.45
C ILE A 229 13.12 2.13 -15.14
N PHE A 230 13.06 2.13 -16.47
CA PHE A 230 12.62 0.99 -17.28
C PHE A 230 13.66 0.44 -18.28
N SER A 231 14.78 1.15 -18.48
CA SER A 231 15.84 0.76 -19.42
C SER A 231 17.24 0.94 -18.84
N LEU A 232 18.20 0.16 -19.35
CA LEU A 232 19.63 0.30 -19.01
C LEU A 232 20.16 1.70 -19.32
N THR A 233 19.80 2.27 -20.48
CA THR A 233 20.18 3.64 -20.89
C THR A 233 19.65 4.69 -19.92
N ARG A 234 18.40 4.53 -19.43
CA ARG A 234 17.87 5.43 -18.42
C ARG A 234 18.59 5.27 -17.09
N TYR A 235 18.89 4.04 -16.68
CA TYR A 235 19.61 3.79 -15.45
C TYR A 235 21.04 4.35 -15.47
N GLU A 236 21.76 4.26 -16.59
CA GLU A 236 23.07 4.91 -16.77
C GLU A 236 23.00 6.42 -16.50
N ALA A 237 22.03 7.11 -17.10
CA ALA A 237 21.82 8.55 -16.87
C ALA A 237 21.46 8.89 -15.41
N VAL A 238 20.76 8.00 -14.71
CA VAL A 238 20.44 8.15 -13.28
C VAL A 238 21.67 8.00 -12.39
N ILE A 239 22.55 7.03 -12.68
CA ILE A 239 23.81 6.86 -11.93
C ILE A 239 24.71 8.07 -12.16
N ASP A 240 24.87 8.50 -13.41
CA ASP A 240 25.73 9.64 -13.73
C ASP A 240 25.21 10.93 -13.08
N ALA A 241 23.89 11.17 -13.06
CA ALA A 241 23.29 12.29 -12.33
C ALA A 241 23.52 12.23 -10.81
N TYR A 242 23.53 11.04 -10.20
CA TYR A 242 23.87 10.87 -8.78
C TYR A 242 25.34 11.20 -8.50
N LEU A 243 26.27 10.65 -9.30
CA LEU A 243 27.70 10.92 -9.18
C LEU A 243 28.02 12.40 -9.40
N ASP A 244 27.46 13.01 -10.45
CA ASP A 244 27.54 14.44 -10.74
C ASP A 244 27.02 15.31 -9.57
N GLY A 245 25.93 14.89 -8.92
CA GLY A 245 25.35 15.61 -7.78
C GLY A 245 26.26 15.57 -6.55
N LEU A 246 26.81 14.38 -6.23
CA LEU A 246 27.78 14.22 -5.14
C LEU A 246 29.04 15.06 -5.37
N GLU A 247 29.54 15.11 -6.61
CA GLU A 247 30.69 15.92 -7.01
C GLU A 247 30.40 17.42 -6.90
N ALA A 248 29.23 17.86 -7.36
CA ALA A 248 28.80 19.26 -7.33
C ALA A 248 28.43 19.79 -5.93
N SER A 249 28.16 18.90 -4.96
CA SER A 249 27.62 19.26 -3.64
C SER A 249 28.47 20.23 -2.80
N GLY A 250 29.78 20.31 -3.05
CA GLY A 250 30.72 21.06 -2.21
C GLY A 250 30.92 20.49 -0.79
N LEU A 251 30.17 19.46 -0.39
CA LEU A 251 30.24 18.87 0.94
C LEU A 251 31.57 18.15 1.20
N SER A 252 32.00 18.20 2.46
CA SER A 252 33.18 17.50 2.99
C SER A 252 32.86 16.07 3.45
N ASP A 253 31.64 15.83 3.92
CA ASP A 253 31.09 14.51 4.26
C ASP A 253 29.85 14.22 3.40
N LEU A 254 29.83 13.05 2.78
CA LEU A 254 28.75 12.53 1.92
C LEU A 254 28.04 11.32 2.57
N SER A 255 28.38 10.94 3.80
CA SER A 255 27.84 9.77 4.51
C SER A 255 26.31 9.75 4.66
N ARG A 256 25.68 10.94 4.64
CA ARG A 256 24.21 11.13 4.70
C ARG A 256 23.55 11.39 3.35
N VAL A 257 24.32 11.58 2.26
CA VAL A 257 23.79 11.88 0.92
C VAL A 257 23.56 10.58 0.15
N THR A 258 22.47 9.91 0.48
CA THR A 258 22.13 8.58 0.00
C THR A 258 21.15 8.60 -1.18
N SER A 259 21.10 7.51 -1.93
CA SER A 259 20.11 7.35 -3.01
C SER A 259 19.78 5.88 -3.26
N VAL A 260 18.58 5.64 -3.79
CA VAL A 260 18.16 4.36 -4.36
C VAL A 260 17.61 4.59 -5.78
N ALA A 261 17.81 3.62 -6.67
CA ALA A 261 17.33 3.63 -8.04
C ALA A 261 16.27 2.54 -8.23
N SER A 262 14.99 2.93 -8.19
CA SER A 262 13.83 2.06 -8.35
C SER A 262 13.70 1.62 -9.81
N PHE A 263 14.31 0.47 -10.12
CA PHE A 263 14.28 -0.21 -11.42
C PHE A 263 13.06 -1.13 -11.51
N PHE A 264 12.19 -0.88 -12.48
CA PHE A 264 10.89 -1.55 -12.58
C PHE A 264 10.98 -2.86 -13.35
N VAL A 265 10.49 -3.95 -12.75
CA VAL A 265 10.61 -5.30 -13.35
C VAL A 265 9.30 -5.80 -13.97
N SER A 266 8.20 -6.01 -13.23
CA SER A 266 7.03 -6.73 -13.80
C SER A 266 6.39 -6.05 -15.01
N ARG A 267 6.55 -4.73 -15.17
CA ARG A 267 6.01 -3.97 -16.31
C ARG A 267 6.75 -4.27 -17.61
N VAL A 268 8.04 -4.61 -17.54
CA VAL A 268 8.88 -4.96 -18.71
C VAL A 268 8.37 -6.25 -19.35
N ASP A 269 8.25 -7.34 -18.58
CA ASP A 269 7.66 -8.59 -19.08
C ASP A 269 6.18 -8.39 -19.49
N THR A 270 5.39 -7.60 -18.75
CA THR A 270 3.98 -7.31 -19.12
C THR A 270 3.82 -6.60 -20.48
N LEU A 271 4.87 -5.93 -20.99
CA LEU A 271 4.89 -5.34 -22.32
C LEU A 271 5.56 -6.29 -23.34
N ILE A 272 6.74 -6.82 -23.03
CA ILE A 272 7.52 -7.68 -23.94
C ILE A 272 6.79 -9.00 -24.21
N ASP A 273 6.12 -9.62 -23.23
CA ASP A 273 5.32 -10.84 -23.44
C ASP A 273 4.25 -10.61 -24.53
N LYS A 274 3.58 -9.45 -24.51
CA LYS A 274 2.58 -9.04 -25.52
C LYS A 274 3.20 -8.70 -26.88
N MET A 275 4.50 -8.42 -26.95
CA MET A 275 5.22 -8.24 -28.21
C MET A 275 5.62 -9.61 -28.78
N LEU A 276 6.12 -10.51 -27.94
CA LEU A 276 6.46 -11.89 -28.31
C LEU A 276 5.23 -12.68 -28.78
N GLU A 277 4.07 -12.48 -28.12
CA GLU A 277 2.78 -13.06 -28.53
C GLU A 277 2.25 -12.53 -29.86
N LYS A 278 2.65 -11.31 -30.28
CA LYS A 278 2.37 -10.79 -31.62
C LYS A 278 3.38 -11.26 -32.68
N ILE A 279 4.61 -11.58 -32.27
CA ILE A 279 5.67 -12.08 -33.14
C ILE A 279 5.34 -13.52 -33.56
N GLY A 280 5.02 -14.41 -32.61
CA GLY A 280 4.30 -15.68 -32.88
C GLY A 280 5.08 -17.00 -32.82
N PRO A 281 6.28 -17.16 -33.43
CA PRO A 281 7.08 -18.38 -33.34
C PRO A 281 7.37 -18.85 -31.91
N SER A 282 7.55 -20.16 -31.74
CA SER A 282 7.91 -20.77 -30.45
C SER A 282 9.15 -20.12 -29.82
N GLU A 283 10.18 -19.85 -30.64
CA GLU A 283 11.43 -19.18 -30.24
C GLU A 283 11.20 -17.82 -29.56
N ALA A 284 10.12 -17.10 -29.92
CA ALA A 284 9.71 -15.87 -29.25
C ALA A 284 8.86 -16.16 -28.00
N LEU A 285 7.91 -17.09 -28.08
CA LEU A 285 7.05 -17.46 -26.95
C LEU A 285 7.82 -18.09 -25.77
N ASP A 286 8.97 -18.71 -26.06
CA ASP A 286 9.91 -19.30 -25.10
C ASP A 286 10.76 -18.26 -24.35
N LEU A 287 10.73 -16.99 -24.75
CA LEU A 287 11.42 -15.88 -24.06
C LEU A 287 10.51 -15.08 -23.10
N ARG A 288 9.22 -15.42 -23.02
CA ARG A 288 8.25 -14.76 -22.13
C ARG A 288 8.62 -14.93 -20.66
N GLY A 289 8.41 -13.89 -19.85
CA GLY A 289 8.76 -13.86 -18.42
C GLY A 289 10.26 -13.89 -18.10
N LYS A 290 11.14 -13.69 -19.09
CA LYS A 290 12.61 -13.68 -18.91
C LYS A 290 13.23 -12.29 -19.10
N ALA A 291 12.52 -11.36 -19.73
CA ALA A 291 13.09 -10.10 -20.20
C ALA A 291 13.39 -9.13 -19.04
N ALA A 292 12.50 -9.04 -18.04
CA ALA A 292 12.70 -8.18 -16.88
C ALA A 292 13.87 -8.66 -16.00
N VAL A 293 13.97 -9.97 -15.76
CA VAL A 293 15.05 -10.58 -14.96
C VAL A 293 16.39 -10.43 -15.69
N ALA A 294 16.45 -10.73 -17.00
CA ALA A 294 17.64 -10.52 -17.79
C ALA A 294 18.11 -9.05 -17.76
N GLN A 295 17.19 -8.09 -17.97
CA GLN A 295 17.53 -6.67 -17.89
C GLN A 295 17.99 -6.26 -16.48
N ALA A 296 17.40 -6.78 -15.40
CA ALA A 296 17.81 -6.47 -14.02
C ALA A 296 19.24 -6.98 -13.72
N VAL A 297 19.61 -8.17 -14.20
CA VAL A 297 21.00 -8.69 -14.13
C VAL A 297 21.99 -7.76 -14.84
N LEU A 298 21.63 -7.24 -16.02
CA LEU A 298 22.46 -6.29 -16.76
C LEU A 298 22.52 -4.90 -16.08
N ALA A 299 21.44 -4.46 -15.43
CA ALA A 299 21.45 -3.26 -14.59
C ALA A 299 22.41 -3.43 -13.41
N TYR A 300 22.45 -4.60 -12.77
CA TYR A 300 23.40 -4.89 -11.70
C TYR A 300 24.85 -4.94 -12.19
N LYS A 301 25.11 -5.47 -13.40
CA LYS A 301 26.42 -5.40 -14.07
C LYS A 301 26.86 -3.95 -14.35
N LEU A 302 25.95 -3.09 -14.81
CA LEU A 302 26.21 -1.66 -15.02
C LEU A 302 26.47 -0.92 -13.69
N TYR A 303 25.71 -1.23 -12.65
CA TYR A 303 25.90 -0.73 -11.29
C TYR A 303 27.30 -1.07 -10.75
N GLN A 304 27.72 -2.34 -10.82
CA GLN A 304 29.06 -2.77 -10.42
C GLN A 304 30.17 -2.03 -11.19
N LYS A 305 29.98 -1.81 -12.50
CA LYS A 305 30.90 -1.05 -13.34
C LYS A 305 31.00 0.43 -12.93
N LYS A 306 29.87 1.13 -12.76
CA LYS A 306 29.84 2.58 -12.48
C LYS A 306 30.30 2.93 -11.07
N PHE A 307 29.97 2.11 -10.06
CA PHE A 307 30.43 2.28 -8.68
C PHE A 307 31.79 1.61 -8.44
N SER A 308 32.75 1.87 -9.35
CA SER A 308 34.13 1.38 -9.28
C SER A 308 35.13 2.39 -9.90
N GLY A 309 36.42 2.20 -9.61
CA GLY A 309 37.51 2.98 -10.20
C GLY A 309 37.63 4.43 -9.72
N PRO A 310 38.52 5.24 -10.33
CA PRO A 310 39.00 6.49 -9.75
C PRO A 310 37.94 7.55 -9.44
N ARG A 311 36.88 7.67 -10.26
CA ARG A 311 35.76 8.60 -10.01
C ARG A 311 35.03 8.23 -8.71
N TRP A 312 34.68 6.95 -8.57
CA TRP A 312 34.01 6.45 -7.39
C TRP A 312 34.91 6.48 -6.14
N GLU A 313 36.16 6.07 -6.26
CA GLU A 313 37.15 6.10 -5.17
C GLU A 313 37.44 7.51 -4.64
N ALA A 314 37.28 8.55 -5.46
CA ALA A 314 37.38 9.94 -5.02
C ALA A 314 36.20 10.35 -4.11
N LEU A 315 34.99 9.86 -4.40
CA LEU A 315 33.79 10.12 -3.61
C LEU A 315 33.75 9.29 -2.32
N VAL A 316 34.21 8.03 -2.34
CA VAL A 316 34.35 7.19 -1.14
C VAL A 316 35.28 7.83 -0.09
N LYS A 317 36.31 8.57 -0.52
CA LYS A 317 37.19 9.33 0.40
C LYS A 317 36.49 10.47 1.14
N LYS A 318 35.32 10.90 0.68
CA LYS A 318 34.39 11.81 1.38
C LYS A 318 33.24 11.07 2.11
N GLY A 319 33.28 9.75 2.22
CA GLY A 319 32.24 8.95 2.86
C GLY A 319 31.01 8.63 2.00
N ALA A 320 31.07 8.84 0.67
CA ALA A 320 29.92 8.55 -0.20
C ALA A 320 29.51 7.07 -0.18
N LYS A 321 28.20 6.83 -0.20
CA LYS A 321 27.56 5.51 -0.33
C LYS A 321 27.12 5.28 -1.78
N LYS A 322 27.06 4.03 -2.24
CA LYS A 322 26.58 3.73 -3.60
C LYS A 322 25.07 4.00 -3.69
N GLN A 323 24.58 4.47 -4.84
CA GLN A 323 23.14 4.47 -5.11
C GLN A 323 22.66 3.03 -5.33
N ARG A 324 21.97 2.45 -4.34
CA ARG A 324 21.54 1.04 -4.40
C ARG A 324 20.49 0.83 -5.49
N LEU A 325 20.58 -0.28 -6.21
CA LEU A 325 19.47 -0.75 -7.05
C LEU A 325 18.30 -1.17 -6.15
N LEU A 326 17.10 -0.73 -6.50
CA LEU A 326 15.85 -1.07 -5.83
C LEU A 326 14.92 -1.72 -6.84
N TRP A 327 14.62 -3.00 -6.65
CA TRP A 327 13.70 -3.73 -7.52
C TRP A 327 12.26 -3.31 -7.21
N ALA A 328 11.58 -2.71 -8.19
CA ALA A 328 10.27 -2.09 -8.05
C ALA A 328 9.23 -2.72 -8.99
N SER A 329 7.94 -2.63 -8.63
CA SER A 329 6.87 -3.39 -9.31
C SER A 329 7.18 -4.89 -9.34
N THR A 330 7.40 -5.47 -8.15
CA THR A 330 7.79 -6.88 -7.93
C THR A 330 6.60 -7.85 -7.85
N SER A 331 5.35 -7.37 -7.88
CA SER A 331 4.19 -8.26 -8.07
C SER A 331 4.22 -8.93 -9.43
N VAL A 332 4.20 -10.26 -9.45
CA VAL A 332 3.97 -11.05 -10.65
C VAL A 332 2.58 -10.78 -11.23
N LYS A 333 2.48 -10.72 -12.56
CA LYS A 333 1.27 -10.31 -13.30
C LYS A 333 0.67 -11.41 -14.17
N ASN A 334 1.46 -12.42 -14.52
CA ASN A 334 1.02 -13.61 -15.24
C ASN A 334 0.94 -14.78 -14.24
N PRO A 335 -0.23 -15.40 -13.99
CA PRO A 335 -0.37 -16.52 -13.05
C PRO A 335 0.29 -17.83 -13.52
N ALA A 336 0.84 -17.88 -14.74
CA ALA A 336 1.69 -18.98 -15.19
C ALA A 336 3.14 -18.91 -14.66
N TYR A 337 3.54 -17.79 -14.06
CA TYR A 337 4.88 -17.61 -13.47
C TYR A 337 4.81 -17.80 -11.95
N ALA A 338 5.89 -18.30 -11.34
CA ALA A 338 6.02 -18.31 -9.88
C ALA A 338 5.90 -16.87 -9.35
N ASP A 339 5.07 -16.66 -8.32
CA ASP A 339 4.77 -15.36 -7.73
C ASP A 339 5.98 -14.68 -7.05
N THR A 340 7.04 -15.43 -6.80
CA THR A 340 8.36 -14.95 -6.32
C THR A 340 9.36 -14.60 -7.44
N LEU A 341 8.99 -14.71 -8.73
CA LEU A 341 9.86 -14.47 -9.91
C LEU A 341 10.60 -13.12 -9.91
N TYR A 342 10.03 -12.08 -9.28
CA TYR A 342 10.63 -10.75 -9.23
C TYR A 342 11.24 -10.40 -7.87
N VAL A 343 11.50 -11.42 -7.03
CA VAL A 343 12.30 -11.29 -5.80
C VAL A 343 13.44 -12.31 -5.85
N ALA A 344 13.13 -13.60 -5.90
CA ALA A 344 14.13 -14.67 -5.70
C ALA A 344 15.28 -14.67 -6.74
N PRO A 345 15.06 -14.43 -8.05
CA PRO A 345 16.15 -14.32 -9.04
C PRO A 345 16.95 -13.02 -8.94
N LEU A 346 16.47 -12.01 -8.22
CA LEU A 346 17.07 -10.67 -8.14
C LEU A 346 17.87 -10.44 -6.85
N ILE A 347 18.10 -11.48 -6.06
CA ILE A 347 18.80 -11.41 -4.77
C ILE A 347 20.30 -11.18 -4.97
N GLY A 348 20.84 -10.19 -4.26
CA GLY A 348 22.28 -9.98 -4.13
C GLY A 348 22.67 -8.69 -3.39
N PRO A 349 23.97 -8.49 -3.11
CA PRO A 349 24.44 -7.50 -2.16
C PRO A 349 24.34 -6.06 -2.67
N ASP A 350 24.22 -5.12 -1.73
CA ASP A 350 24.01 -3.68 -1.95
C ASP A 350 22.72 -3.34 -2.74
N THR A 351 21.68 -4.18 -2.65
CA THR A 351 20.39 -3.96 -3.32
C THR A 351 19.22 -3.80 -2.33
N VAL A 352 18.07 -3.41 -2.86
CA VAL A 352 16.79 -3.29 -2.16
C VAL A 352 15.73 -4.01 -3.01
N SER A 353 14.74 -4.64 -2.39
CA SER A 353 13.53 -5.11 -3.08
C SER A 353 12.32 -4.50 -2.40
N THR A 354 11.55 -3.66 -3.10
CA THR A 354 10.28 -3.16 -2.55
C THR A 354 9.14 -4.06 -2.98
N MET A 355 8.39 -4.54 -2.01
CA MET A 355 7.41 -5.61 -2.17
C MET A 355 6.04 -5.14 -1.67
N PRO A 356 5.01 -5.06 -2.53
CA PRO A 356 3.64 -4.88 -2.08
C PRO A 356 3.11 -6.17 -1.42
N ASP A 357 2.03 -6.05 -0.65
CA ASP A 357 1.40 -7.11 0.18
C ASP A 357 1.58 -8.55 -0.33
N GLN A 358 1.14 -8.83 -1.56
CA GLN A 358 1.14 -10.17 -2.14
C GLN A 358 2.56 -10.73 -2.37
N ALA A 359 3.49 -9.91 -2.88
CA ALA A 359 4.86 -10.34 -3.15
C ALA A 359 5.64 -10.55 -1.84
N LEU A 360 5.42 -9.67 -0.86
CA LEU A 360 5.99 -9.79 0.47
C LEU A 360 5.49 -11.07 1.16
N GLN A 361 4.18 -11.33 1.11
CA GLN A 361 3.59 -12.52 1.74
C GLN A 361 4.03 -13.83 1.08
N ALA A 362 4.11 -13.89 -0.26
CA ALA A 362 4.62 -15.07 -0.97
C ALA A 362 6.09 -15.35 -0.61
N PHE A 363 6.94 -14.31 -0.58
CA PHE A 363 8.35 -14.48 -0.22
C PHE A 363 8.57 -14.82 1.27
N VAL A 364 7.68 -14.39 2.17
CA VAL A 364 7.66 -14.80 3.59
C VAL A 364 7.21 -16.26 3.77
N ASP A 365 6.32 -16.75 2.92
CA ASP A 365 5.72 -18.08 2.99
C ASP A 365 6.63 -19.17 2.41
N HIS A 366 7.13 -18.97 1.19
CA HIS A 366 7.89 -19.97 0.43
C HIS A 366 9.04 -19.39 -0.41
N GLY A 367 9.49 -18.17 -0.13
CA GLY A 367 10.61 -17.52 -0.82
C GLY A 367 11.96 -18.21 -0.57
N SER A 368 12.70 -18.49 -1.65
CA SER A 368 14.08 -18.99 -1.57
C SER A 368 15.07 -17.84 -1.39
N VAL A 369 16.02 -18.00 -0.47
CA VAL A 369 17.08 -17.01 -0.16
C VAL A 369 18.44 -17.56 -0.57
N ALA A 370 18.96 -17.07 -1.70
CA ALA A 370 20.32 -17.26 -2.17
C ALA A 370 20.68 -16.15 -3.18
N ARG A 371 21.93 -15.68 -3.20
CA ARG A 371 22.44 -14.76 -4.22
C ARG A 371 22.36 -15.35 -5.64
N THR A 372 21.67 -14.65 -6.53
CA THR A 372 21.39 -15.06 -7.93
C THR A 372 21.68 -13.97 -8.96
N ILE A 373 21.59 -12.68 -8.58
CA ILE A 373 21.62 -11.52 -9.50
C ILE A 373 22.87 -11.46 -10.40
N ASP A 374 23.98 -12.09 -9.99
CA ASP A 374 25.22 -12.17 -10.75
C ASP A 374 25.74 -13.61 -11.00
N SER A 375 24.88 -14.62 -10.84
CA SER A 375 25.21 -16.02 -11.14
C SER A 375 25.32 -16.31 -12.64
N ASN A 376 24.30 -15.93 -13.42
CA ASN A 376 24.14 -16.32 -14.83
C ASN A 376 24.21 -15.11 -15.78
N VAL A 377 25.18 -14.21 -15.59
CA VAL A 377 25.28 -12.95 -16.38
C VAL A 377 25.29 -13.19 -17.90
N SER A 378 25.99 -14.23 -18.37
CA SER A 378 26.03 -14.56 -19.81
C SER A 378 24.70 -15.08 -20.36
N GLU A 379 23.81 -15.62 -19.52
CA GLU A 379 22.46 -16.05 -19.93
C GLU A 379 21.55 -14.83 -20.10
N ALA A 380 21.63 -13.87 -19.17
CA ALA A 380 20.95 -12.58 -19.28
C ALA A 380 21.39 -11.80 -20.53
N GLU A 381 22.69 -11.78 -20.85
CA GLU A 381 23.19 -11.22 -22.11
C GLU A 381 22.64 -12.00 -23.32
N GLY A 382 22.58 -13.33 -23.26
CA GLY A 382 21.97 -14.17 -24.30
C GLY A 382 20.50 -13.82 -24.57
N ILE A 383 19.69 -13.73 -23.51
CA ILE A 383 18.25 -13.40 -23.57
C ILE A 383 18.05 -11.97 -24.12
N TYR A 384 18.79 -10.99 -23.61
CA TYR A 384 18.67 -9.59 -24.02
C TYR A 384 18.97 -9.41 -25.51
N ASN A 385 20.06 -10.02 -26.00
CA ASN A 385 20.43 -10.03 -27.43
C ASN A 385 19.48 -10.87 -28.30
N ALA A 386 18.82 -11.91 -27.74
CA ALA A 386 17.82 -12.70 -28.48
C ALA A 386 16.54 -11.90 -28.73
N LEU A 387 16.10 -11.12 -27.75
CA LEU A 387 14.95 -10.22 -27.87
C LEU A 387 15.20 -9.13 -28.94
N GLU A 388 16.39 -8.54 -28.98
CA GLU A 388 16.77 -7.60 -30.06
C GLU A 388 16.72 -8.24 -31.45
N LYS A 389 17.20 -9.49 -31.59
CA LYS A 389 17.16 -10.24 -32.87
C LYS A 389 15.74 -10.57 -33.34
N LEU A 390 14.77 -10.64 -32.42
CA LEU A 390 13.35 -10.78 -32.71
C LEU A 390 12.65 -9.44 -32.99
N GLY A 391 13.38 -8.32 -32.98
CA GLY A 391 12.85 -6.98 -33.25
C GLY A 391 12.31 -6.23 -32.03
N ILE A 392 12.65 -6.66 -30.80
CA ILE A 392 12.33 -5.90 -29.59
C ILE A 392 13.32 -4.75 -29.44
N ASP A 393 12.86 -3.52 -29.68
CA ASP A 393 13.61 -2.29 -29.39
C ASP A 393 13.47 -1.94 -27.89
N TRP A 394 14.55 -2.14 -27.13
CA TRP A 394 14.63 -1.79 -25.70
C TRP A 394 14.52 -0.29 -25.42
N GLY A 395 14.92 0.56 -26.36
CA GLY A 395 14.73 2.01 -26.28
C GLY A 395 13.26 2.39 -26.40
N HIS A 396 12.54 1.78 -27.34
CA HIS A 396 11.10 1.93 -27.49
C HIS A 396 10.33 1.39 -26.27
N VAL A 397 10.64 0.17 -25.81
CA VAL A 397 10.07 -0.43 -24.59
C VAL A 397 10.27 0.48 -23.37
N GLY A 398 11.50 0.98 -23.17
CA GLY A 398 11.80 1.89 -22.08
C GLY A 398 11.02 3.20 -22.14
N ASN A 399 10.93 3.80 -23.34
CA ASN A 399 10.19 5.04 -23.57
C ASN A 399 8.67 4.87 -23.34
N GLN A 400 8.08 3.79 -23.90
CA GLN A 400 6.65 3.51 -23.72
C GLN A 400 6.30 3.33 -22.24
N LEU A 401 7.10 2.58 -21.49
CA LEU A 401 6.86 2.35 -20.05
C LEU A 401 7.09 3.60 -19.19
N GLU A 402 8.04 4.47 -19.57
CA GLU A 402 8.25 5.80 -18.96
C GLU A 402 6.99 6.67 -19.14
N VAL A 403 6.49 6.79 -20.37
CA VAL A 403 5.28 7.57 -20.69
C VAL A 403 4.04 6.99 -20.01
N GLU A 404 3.73 5.70 -20.20
CA GLU A 404 2.58 5.04 -19.56
C GLU A 404 2.66 5.10 -18.02
N GLY A 405 3.87 5.07 -17.45
CA GLY A 405 4.10 5.20 -16.02
C GLY A 405 3.77 6.57 -15.48
N VAL A 406 4.26 7.63 -16.12
CA VAL A 406 3.93 9.02 -15.79
C VAL A 406 2.44 9.28 -15.95
N ASP A 407 1.84 8.83 -17.05
CA ASP A 407 0.41 9.01 -17.34
C ASP A 407 -0.48 8.32 -16.29
N SER A 408 -0.13 7.10 -15.88
CA SER A 408 -0.84 6.37 -14.82
C SER A 408 -0.76 7.08 -13.47
N PHE A 409 0.38 7.68 -13.13
CA PHE A 409 0.57 8.40 -11.88
C PHE A 409 -0.15 9.76 -11.89
N LYS A 410 -0.11 10.50 -13.00
CA LYS A 410 -0.92 11.73 -13.21
C LYS A 410 -2.42 11.41 -13.04
N LYS A 411 -2.94 10.38 -13.73
CA LYS A 411 -4.37 9.98 -13.63
C LYS A 411 -4.79 9.55 -12.22
N SER A 412 -3.93 8.84 -11.49
CA SER A 412 -4.20 8.46 -10.09
C SER A 412 -4.21 9.67 -9.15
N PHE A 413 -3.36 10.67 -9.40
CA PHE A 413 -3.28 11.89 -8.61
C PHE A 413 -4.49 12.79 -8.83
N GLU A 414 -4.91 13.05 -10.07
CA GLU A 414 -6.13 13.84 -10.34
C GLU A 414 -7.36 13.18 -9.70
N SER A 415 -7.53 11.86 -9.89
CA SER A 415 -8.67 11.13 -9.33
C SER A 415 -8.68 11.09 -7.79
N LEU A 416 -7.53 11.18 -7.12
CA LEU A 416 -7.45 11.40 -5.67
C LEU A 416 -7.94 12.79 -5.28
N LEU A 417 -7.50 13.84 -5.99
CA LEU A 417 -7.94 15.21 -5.73
C LEU A 417 -9.45 15.37 -5.98
N ASP A 418 -9.99 14.76 -7.04
CA ASP A 418 -11.44 14.69 -7.29
C ASP A 418 -12.19 14.01 -6.12
N THR A 419 -11.72 12.83 -5.68
CA THR A 419 -12.30 12.10 -4.55
C THR A 419 -12.29 12.93 -3.26
N LEU A 420 -11.20 13.66 -2.99
CA LEU A 420 -11.10 14.57 -1.86
C LEU A 420 -12.00 15.80 -2.03
N GLN A 421 -12.17 16.32 -3.24
CA GLN A 421 -13.06 17.45 -3.53
C GLN A 421 -14.53 17.07 -3.33
N GLU A 422 -14.95 15.88 -3.74
CA GLU A 422 -16.28 15.32 -3.41
C GLU A 422 -16.47 15.16 -1.90
N LYS A 423 -15.46 14.60 -1.21
CA LYS A 423 -15.45 14.42 0.26
C LYS A 423 -15.52 15.76 1.00
N ALA A 424 -14.85 16.81 0.52
CA ALA A 424 -14.94 18.16 1.08
C ALA A 424 -16.31 18.80 0.83
N ASN A 425 -16.93 18.54 -0.32
CA ASN A 425 -18.26 19.05 -0.65
C ASN A 425 -19.35 18.40 0.20
N SER A 426 -19.28 17.09 0.45
CA SER A 426 -20.22 16.41 1.35
C SER A 426 -20.08 16.90 2.80
N LEU A 427 -18.86 17.14 3.28
CA LEU A 427 -18.62 17.75 4.60
C LEU A 427 -19.20 19.18 4.69
N LYS A 428 -19.05 20.02 3.66
CA LYS A 428 -19.63 21.37 3.61
C LYS A 428 -21.17 21.36 3.60
N LEU A 429 -21.79 20.34 3.03
CA LEU A 429 -23.26 20.15 3.05
C LEU A 429 -23.80 19.67 4.40
N VAL A 430 -22.96 19.08 5.25
CA VAL A 430 -23.34 18.54 6.58
C VAL A 430 -23.04 19.52 7.72
N SER A 431 -22.21 20.56 7.49
CA SER A 431 -22.01 21.67 8.43
C SER A 431 -23.36 22.28 8.86
N PRO A 432 -23.71 22.27 10.17
CA PRO A 432 -24.96 22.86 10.62
C PRO A 432 -25.00 24.35 10.29
N LYS A 433 -26.14 24.84 9.77
CA LYS A 433 -26.47 26.26 9.93
C LYS A 433 -26.48 26.54 11.43
N LEU A 434 -25.64 27.47 11.87
CA LEU A 434 -25.79 28.06 13.21
C LEU A 434 -27.15 28.76 13.24
N SER A 435 -28.13 28.08 13.82
CA SER A 435 -29.41 28.69 14.13
C SER A 435 -29.16 29.65 15.28
N LEU A 436 -29.18 30.94 14.98
CA LEU A 436 -29.33 31.97 15.99
C LEU A 436 -30.68 31.75 16.67
N ILE A 437 -30.69 31.01 17.77
CA ILE A 437 -31.85 30.87 18.64
C ILE A 437 -32.02 32.20 19.37
N THR A 438 -32.69 33.14 18.69
CA THR A 438 -33.27 34.31 19.33
C THR A 438 -34.41 33.83 20.23
N THR A 439 -34.14 33.69 21.52
CA THR A 439 -35.12 33.31 22.55
C THR A 439 -36.18 34.40 22.68
N ASN A 440 -37.21 34.35 21.84
CA ASN A 440 -38.25 35.37 21.78
C ASN A 440 -39.27 35.18 22.92
N THR A 441 -38.92 35.62 24.12
CA THR A 441 -39.80 35.65 25.29
C THR A 441 -40.84 36.76 25.16
N GLN A 442 -41.88 36.55 24.36
CA GLN A 442 -42.95 37.54 24.15
C GLN A 442 -44.36 36.96 24.31
N ASN A 443 -44.66 36.48 25.52
CA ASN A 443 -46.01 36.13 25.95
C ASN A 443 -46.36 36.88 27.24
N ASN A 444 -46.62 38.19 27.12
CA ASN A 444 -47.46 39.00 28.02
C ASN A 444 -47.63 40.43 27.48
N TRP A 445 -48.66 40.67 26.67
CA TRP A 445 -49.02 42.00 26.15
C TRP A 445 -50.56 42.16 26.04
N ARG A 446 -51.26 42.37 27.16
CA ARG A 446 -52.67 42.81 27.20
C ARG A 446 -53.04 43.70 28.40
N HIS A 447 -52.54 44.94 28.39
CA HIS A 447 -53.26 46.13 28.87
C HIS A 447 -52.79 47.32 27.99
N VAL A 448 -53.55 47.70 26.96
CA VAL A 448 -54.72 48.61 26.96
C VAL A 448 -54.31 50.10 27.04
N ASN A 449 -54.24 50.69 25.83
CA ASN A 449 -54.40 52.08 25.40
C ASN A 449 -54.18 53.30 26.34
N SER A 450 -53.44 54.26 25.75
CA SER A 450 -53.67 55.72 25.78
C SER A 450 -53.37 56.53 27.06
N CYS A 451 -52.38 57.43 26.98
CA CYS A 451 -52.65 58.88 26.93
C CYS A 451 -51.42 59.77 26.61
N ILE A 452 -51.56 60.62 25.59
CA ILE A 452 -51.24 62.08 25.51
C ILE A 452 -49.93 62.63 26.15
N ASN A 453 -49.09 63.20 25.27
CA ASN A 453 -48.22 64.40 25.37
C ASN A 453 -47.46 64.77 26.67
N GLY A 454 -46.15 65.08 26.54
CA GLY A 454 -45.39 65.82 27.58
C GLY A 454 -43.93 66.13 27.20
N LEU A 455 -43.65 67.38 26.78
CA LEU A 455 -42.31 67.90 26.47
C LEU A 455 -41.35 67.90 27.68
N HIS A 456 -40.04 67.69 27.47
CA HIS A 456 -39.08 68.83 27.48
C HIS A 456 -37.64 68.47 27.06
N PHE A 457 -36.92 69.48 26.56
CA PHE A 457 -35.49 69.49 26.24
C PHE A 457 -34.64 69.86 27.48
N ASN A 458 -33.38 69.43 27.51
CA ASN A 458 -32.25 70.24 27.99
C ASN A 458 -30.90 69.71 27.46
N SER A 459 -29.84 70.52 27.55
CA SER A 459 -28.61 70.38 26.76
C SER A 459 -27.33 70.77 27.55
N TRP A 460 -26.18 70.85 26.85
CA TRP A 460 -24.91 71.57 27.16
C TRP A 460 -23.60 70.74 27.27
N ASN A 461 -22.71 70.95 26.29
CA ASN A 461 -21.23 71.06 26.33
C ASN A 461 -20.37 69.87 26.84
N SER A 462 -19.07 69.71 26.52
CA SER A 462 -18.01 70.63 26.01
C SER A 462 -17.07 69.96 24.96
N ILE A 463 -16.07 70.72 24.46
CA ILE A 463 -15.03 70.41 23.44
C ILE A 463 -13.68 71.06 23.90
N PRO A 464 -12.50 71.05 23.20
CA PRO A 464 -11.94 70.26 22.06
C PRO A 464 -10.39 69.90 22.18
N ILE A 465 -9.73 69.54 21.06
CA ILE A 465 -8.27 69.65 20.64
C ILE A 465 -7.14 68.82 21.33
N PRO A 466 -5.94 68.61 20.68
CA PRO A 466 -5.61 68.37 19.26
C PRO A 466 -4.59 67.21 18.96
N TRP A 467 -4.30 66.97 17.68
CA TRP A 467 -3.39 65.94 17.10
C TRP A 467 -1.99 66.46 16.71
N LYS A 468 -1.00 65.54 16.57
CA LYS A 468 0.15 65.50 15.61
C LYS A 468 0.99 64.21 15.85
N ASN A 469 1.71 63.56 14.93
CA ASN A 469 2.30 63.91 13.61
C ASN A 469 1.97 62.88 12.48
N PHE A 470 2.55 63.04 11.28
CA PHE A 470 2.07 62.42 10.02
C PHE A 470 3.19 62.16 8.98
N THR A 471 3.25 60.95 8.38
CA THR A 471 3.74 60.66 7.01
C THR A 471 3.15 59.30 6.55
N ILE A 472 2.53 59.04 5.37
CA ILE A 472 2.62 59.49 3.96
C ILE A 472 3.86 58.95 3.24
N HIS A 473 3.80 58.30 2.06
CA HIS A 473 2.71 57.94 1.12
C HIS A 473 2.99 56.53 0.52
N ASN A 474 2.21 55.87 -0.36
CA ASN A 474 1.22 56.25 -1.39
C ASN A 474 0.30 55.01 -1.69
N PHE A 475 -0.74 54.94 -2.54
CA PHE A 475 -1.50 55.86 -3.41
C PHE A 475 -2.96 55.30 -3.62
N CYS A 476 -3.68 55.71 -4.68
CA CYS A 476 -4.94 55.15 -5.22
C CYS A 476 -6.15 55.08 -4.25
N ILE A 477 -7.21 55.91 -4.31
CA ILE A 477 -7.95 56.54 -5.44
C ILE A 477 -8.59 55.46 -6.34
N LYS A 478 -9.92 55.40 -6.57
CA LYS A 478 -10.96 56.46 -6.66
C LYS A 478 -12.31 56.05 -6.04
N LYS A 479 -13.26 56.99 -5.95
CA LYS A 479 -14.62 56.85 -5.37
C LYS A 479 -15.67 57.45 -6.34
N PHE A 480 -16.95 57.08 -6.19
CA PHE A 480 -18.26 57.72 -6.59
C PHE A 480 -19.26 56.62 -7.02
N THR A 481 -20.26 56.20 -6.22
CA THR A 481 -21.61 56.78 -5.93
C THR A 481 -22.71 56.59 -7.00
N GLY A 482 -23.70 55.72 -6.72
CA GLY A 482 -25.13 56.07 -6.79
C GLY A 482 -26.05 55.46 -7.86
N VAL A 483 -27.37 55.53 -7.56
CA VAL A 483 -28.53 55.72 -8.47
C VAL A 483 -29.29 54.49 -9.05
N ILE A 484 -30.42 54.16 -8.38
CA ILE A 484 -31.82 53.95 -8.88
C ILE A 484 -32.29 52.63 -9.60
N GLU A 485 -33.18 51.91 -8.87
CA GLU A 485 -34.53 51.35 -9.19
C GLU A 485 -34.92 50.45 -10.41
N ARG A 486 -36.03 49.70 -10.17
CA ARG A 486 -37.15 49.30 -11.09
C ARG A 486 -36.92 48.14 -12.08
N ARG A 487 -37.89 47.24 -12.37
CA ARG A 487 -39.31 47.02 -11.92
C ARG A 487 -39.47 45.52 -11.55
N GLN A 488 -40.26 45.03 -10.58
CA GLN A 488 -41.74 44.97 -10.45
C GLN A 488 -42.53 44.44 -11.66
N VAL A 489 -43.45 43.48 -11.42
CA VAL A 489 -44.84 43.32 -11.96
C VAL A 489 -45.32 41.83 -12.06
N ILE A 490 -46.29 41.42 -11.21
CA ILE A 490 -47.52 40.58 -11.50
C ILE A 490 -47.33 39.11 -12.03
N THR A 491 -48.10 38.05 -11.67
CA THR A 491 -49.22 37.81 -10.69
C THR A 491 -49.59 36.31 -10.57
N LEU A 492 -50.05 35.87 -9.38
CA LEU A 492 -51.21 34.96 -9.02
C LEU A 492 -51.91 34.10 -10.15
N SER A 493 -52.53 32.91 -9.94
CA SER A 493 -53.02 32.18 -8.74
C SER A 493 -53.54 30.72 -9.01
N VAL A 494 -53.71 29.90 -7.95
CA VAL A 494 -54.79 28.89 -7.69
C VAL A 494 -54.86 27.50 -8.41
N GLY A 495 -55.22 26.45 -7.63
CA GLY A 495 -55.68 25.09 -8.03
C GLY A 495 -54.99 23.96 -7.23
N LEU A 496 -55.56 23.29 -6.21
CA LEU A 496 -56.67 22.28 -6.16
C LEU A 496 -56.33 20.97 -6.95
N LEU A 497 -56.51 19.73 -6.44
CA LEU A 497 -57.14 19.19 -5.21
C LEU A 497 -56.69 17.72 -4.92
N ALA A 498 -56.91 17.22 -3.68
CA ALA A 498 -57.10 15.83 -3.15
C ALA A 498 -56.53 14.56 -3.86
N GLY A 499 -56.29 13.42 -3.17
CA GLY A 499 -56.48 13.00 -1.76
C GLY A 499 -55.87 11.60 -1.52
N ALA A 500 -55.41 11.24 -0.30
CA ALA A 500 -56.15 10.46 0.74
C ALA A 500 -56.21 8.93 0.44
N PHE A 501 -56.24 7.96 1.38
CA PHE A 501 -56.57 7.85 2.82
C PHE A 501 -55.42 7.15 3.62
N LEU A 502 -55.16 7.41 4.92
CA LEU A 502 -55.69 6.78 6.18
C LEU A 502 -55.53 5.23 6.25
N GLN A 503 -55.42 4.48 7.38
CA GLN A 503 -55.19 4.62 8.86
C GLN A 503 -55.06 3.16 9.45
N HIS A 504 -54.88 2.77 10.74
CA HIS A 504 -54.77 3.44 12.06
C HIS A 504 -54.07 2.57 13.15
N SER A 505 -53.19 3.16 13.97
CA SER A 505 -53.16 3.07 15.46
C SER A 505 -52.87 1.75 16.26
N SER A 506 -52.64 1.96 17.57
CA SER A 506 -52.36 1.02 18.68
C SER A 506 -51.00 0.32 18.65
N SER A 507 -50.09 0.37 19.63
CA SER A 507 -50.04 0.70 21.07
C SER A 507 -50.16 -0.47 22.05
N ASN A 508 -49.04 -0.83 22.68
CA ASN A 508 -49.04 -1.02 24.12
C ASN A 508 -47.67 -0.68 24.75
N LYS A 509 -47.70 -0.29 26.02
CA LYS A 509 -46.56 -0.28 26.95
C LYS A 509 -46.81 -1.41 27.98
N ASP A 510 -45.92 -1.79 28.90
CA ASP A 510 -44.64 -1.23 29.34
C ASP A 510 -43.59 -2.35 29.49
N ALA A 511 -42.33 -2.04 29.15
CA ALA A 511 -41.16 -2.86 29.46
C ALA A 511 -39.88 -1.99 29.61
N ALA A 512 -40.04 -0.77 30.15
CA ALA A 512 -38.97 0.22 30.23
C ALA A 512 -38.05 -0.02 31.45
N ALA A 513 -37.13 -0.97 31.34
CA ALA A 513 -35.97 -1.08 32.23
C ALA A 513 -34.77 -1.74 31.52
N MET A 514 -33.56 -1.22 31.78
CA MET A 514 -32.25 -1.82 31.40
C MET A 514 -31.85 -1.82 29.91
N ALA A 515 -32.13 -0.76 29.14
CA ALA A 515 -31.37 -0.42 27.92
C ALA A 515 -31.56 1.06 27.46
N ALA A 516 -31.29 2.04 28.32
CA ALA A 516 -31.07 3.42 27.86
C ALA A 516 -29.63 3.52 27.29
N GLU A 517 -29.35 4.22 26.18
CA GLU A 517 -30.25 4.93 25.26
C GLU A 517 -29.61 4.97 23.85
N PHE A 518 -29.84 3.93 23.03
CA PHE A 518 -29.68 4.10 21.59
C PHE A 518 -30.89 4.85 21.07
N ALA A 519 -30.72 6.15 20.78
CA ALA A 519 -31.80 6.99 20.25
C ALA A 519 -32.35 6.39 18.94
N ASP A 520 -33.64 6.05 18.95
CA ASP A 520 -34.37 5.47 17.81
C ASP A 520 -34.43 6.49 16.66
N MET A 521 -33.40 6.50 15.80
CA MET A 521 -33.26 7.47 14.73
C MET A 521 -34.29 7.24 13.63
N PRO A 522 -35.35 8.07 13.50
CA PRO A 522 -36.40 7.83 12.51
C PRO A 522 -35.89 8.03 11.08
N ALA A 523 -34.79 8.79 10.93
CA ALA A 523 -34.08 9.02 9.68
C ALA A 523 -33.44 7.76 9.08
N LEU A 524 -33.23 6.69 9.87
CA LEU A 524 -32.66 5.42 9.40
C LEU A 524 -33.73 4.39 8.99
N ARG A 525 -34.98 4.51 9.48
CA ARG A 525 -36.05 3.58 9.10
C ARG A 525 -36.44 3.78 7.65
N GLY A 526 -36.27 2.75 6.83
CA GLY A 526 -36.62 2.76 5.41
C GLY A 526 -35.62 3.49 4.50
N LYS A 527 -34.39 3.76 4.96
CA LYS A 527 -33.32 4.30 4.10
C LYS A 527 -32.22 3.26 3.85
N ASP A 528 -32.27 2.65 2.67
CA ASP A 528 -31.12 1.98 2.07
C ASP A 528 -30.05 3.04 1.75
N TYR A 529 -28.89 2.94 2.38
CA TYR A 529 -27.76 3.84 2.18
C TYR A 529 -26.84 3.39 1.03
N GLY A 530 -27.46 2.96 -0.08
CA GLY A 530 -26.82 2.98 -1.39
C GLY A 530 -25.94 1.77 -1.69
N LYS A 531 -26.43 0.56 -1.42
CA LYS A 531 -25.92 -0.65 -2.10
C LYS A 531 -27.07 -1.49 -2.65
N THR A 532 -27.58 -1.05 -3.79
CA THR A 532 -28.43 -1.89 -4.65
C THR A 532 -27.76 -3.25 -4.85
N LYS A 533 -28.54 -4.35 -4.67
CA LYS A 533 -28.07 -5.70 -5.00
C LYS A 533 -27.46 -5.68 -6.40
N MET A 534 -26.16 -5.95 -6.50
CA MET A 534 -25.43 -5.80 -7.76
C MET A 534 -25.91 -6.87 -8.75
N ARG A 535 -26.72 -6.43 -9.72
CA ARG A 535 -27.20 -7.26 -10.81
C ARG A 535 -26.20 -7.22 -11.96
N TYR A 536 -25.68 -8.39 -12.31
CA TYR A 536 -24.75 -8.58 -13.41
C TYR A 536 -25.55 -9.04 -14.65
N PRO A 537 -25.66 -8.23 -15.71
CA PRO A 537 -26.57 -8.49 -16.83
C PRO A 537 -26.17 -9.70 -17.70
N ASP A 538 -25.00 -10.27 -17.45
CA ASP A 538 -24.47 -11.48 -18.07
C ASP A 538 -24.61 -12.75 -17.20
N TYR A 539 -25.42 -12.69 -16.13
CA TYR A 539 -25.72 -13.77 -15.19
C TYR A 539 -27.24 -14.07 -15.19
N THR A 540 -27.61 -15.30 -14.85
CA THR A 540 -28.99 -15.71 -14.60
C THR A 540 -29.32 -15.55 -13.12
N GLU A 541 -30.36 -14.79 -12.80
CA GLU A 541 -30.89 -14.64 -11.43
C GLU A 541 -32.01 -15.65 -11.17
N THR A 542 -31.96 -16.35 -10.04
CA THR A 542 -32.99 -17.32 -9.62
C THR A 542 -34.05 -16.67 -8.72
N GLU A 543 -35.12 -17.40 -8.40
CA GLU A 543 -36.18 -16.91 -7.49
C GLU A 543 -35.70 -16.58 -6.07
N SER A 544 -34.56 -17.15 -5.63
CA SER A 544 -33.94 -16.82 -4.34
C SER A 544 -33.11 -15.52 -4.36
N GLY A 545 -32.84 -14.97 -5.55
CA GLY A 545 -31.93 -13.85 -5.76
C GLY A 545 -30.46 -14.25 -5.85
N LEU A 546 -30.14 -15.55 -5.91
CA LEU A 546 -28.84 -16.05 -6.34
C LEU A 546 -28.63 -15.68 -7.83
N GLN A 547 -27.46 -15.15 -8.18
CA GLN A 547 -27.09 -14.99 -9.59
C GLN A 547 -25.98 -15.98 -9.94
N TYR A 548 -26.08 -16.64 -11.09
CA TYR A 548 -25.07 -17.60 -11.55
C TYR A 548 -24.72 -17.42 -13.03
N LYS A 549 -23.53 -17.91 -13.40
CA LYS A 549 -23.05 -17.97 -14.78
C LYS A 549 -22.23 -19.24 -14.97
N ASP A 550 -22.63 -20.09 -15.92
CA ASP A 550 -21.84 -21.25 -16.30
C ASP A 550 -20.65 -20.81 -17.16
N LEU A 551 -19.45 -20.83 -16.56
CA LEU A 551 -18.18 -20.57 -17.23
C LEU A 551 -17.79 -21.74 -18.15
N ARG A 552 -18.23 -22.95 -17.80
CA ARG A 552 -18.20 -24.15 -18.64
C ARG A 552 -19.44 -24.99 -18.32
N ALA A 553 -20.30 -25.25 -19.30
CA ALA A 553 -21.39 -26.21 -19.12
C ALA A 553 -20.84 -27.63 -18.88
N GLY A 554 -21.49 -28.39 -17.99
CA GLY A 554 -21.21 -29.81 -17.79
C GLY A 554 -22.00 -30.67 -18.78
N ASN A 555 -21.45 -31.82 -19.14
CA ASN A 555 -22.08 -32.78 -20.06
C ASN A 555 -22.55 -34.07 -19.38
N GLY A 556 -22.29 -34.23 -18.07
CA GLY A 556 -22.77 -35.38 -17.29
C GLY A 556 -24.12 -35.12 -16.61
N PRO A 557 -24.62 -36.06 -15.79
CA PRO A 557 -25.88 -35.91 -15.08
C PRO A 557 -25.86 -34.75 -14.07
N LEU A 558 -27.06 -34.27 -13.71
CA LEU A 558 -27.27 -33.40 -12.55
C LEU A 558 -27.33 -34.25 -11.27
N PRO A 559 -26.84 -33.74 -10.12
CA PRO A 559 -26.93 -34.44 -8.85
C PRO A 559 -28.36 -34.44 -8.30
N LYS A 560 -28.74 -35.52 -7.61
CA LYS A 560 -30.05 -35.68 -6.96
C LYS A 560 -29.93 -35.43 -5.46
N MET A 561 -31.06 -35.05 -4.84
CA MET A 561 -31.16 -34.93 -3.39
C MET A 561 -30.80 -36.25 -2.71
N GLY A 562 -29.94 -36.19 -1.71
CA GLY A 562 -29.40 -37.34 -0.99
C GLY A 562 -28.06 -37.88 -1.54
N GLU A 563 -27.66 -37.56 -2.78
CA GLU A 563 -26.35 -37.96 -3.32
C GLU A 563 -25.21 -37.14 -2.70
N ILE A 564 -23.99 -37.70 -2.68
CA ILE A 564 -22.79 -36.99 -2.24
C ILE A 564 -22.12 -36.38 -3.47
N VAL A 565 -21.87 -35.07 -3.41
CA VAL A 565 -21.16 -34.34 -4.47
C VAL A 565 -19.72 -34.04 -4.06
N VAL A 566 -18.81 -34.09 -5.03
CA VAL A 566 -17.40 -33.73 -4.87
C VAL A 566 -17.12 -32.53 -5.76
N VAL A 567 -16.66 -31.43 -5.16
CA VAL A 567 -16.40 -30.16 -5.84
C VAL A 567 -14.99 -29.65 -5.54
N ASP A 568 -14.43 -28.92 -6.49
CA ASP A 568 -13.37 -27.95 -6.20
C ASP A 568 -13.96 -26.55 -6.25
N TRP A 569 -13.42 -25.61 -5.48
CA TRP A 569 -14.01 -24.28 -5.36
C TRP A 569 -12.98 -23.19 -5.00
N ASP A 570 -13.19 -22.00 -5.56
CA ASP A 570 -12.51 -20.76 -5.20
C ASP A 570 -13.55 -19.77 -4.63
N GLY A 571 -13.17 -18.90 -3.69
CA GLY A 571 -14.07 -18.00 -2.97
C GLY A 571 -13.48 -16.60 -2.75
N TYR A 572 -14.28 -15.56 -3.02
CA TYR A 572 -13.87 -14.16 -3.05
C TYR A 572 -14.90 -13.23 -2.37
N THR A 573 -14.44 -12.22 -1.63
CA THR A 573 -15.31 -11.21 -1.01
C THR A 573 -15.52 -10.01 -1.96
N ILE A 574 -16.70 -9.87 -2.59
CA ILE A 574 -16.92 -8.80 -3.58
C ILE A 574 -16.84 -7.42 -2.92
N GLY A 575 -17.60 -7.23 -1.82
CA GLY A 575 -17.65 -5.98 -1.06
C GLY A 575 -16.35 -5.55 -0.37
N TYR A 576 -15.31 -6.37 -0.47
CA TYR A 576 -13.95 -6.08 -0.02
C TYR A 576 -12.96 -6.33 -1.18
N TYR A 577 -13.20 -5.61 -2.27
CA TYR A 577 -12.35 -5.50 -3.47
C TYR A 577 -12.04 -6.83 -4.18
N GLY A 578 -12.94 -7.81 -4.11
CA GLY A 578 -12.74 -9.13 -4.72
C GLY A 578 -11.64 -9.96 -4.06
N ARG A 579 -11.25 -9.64 -2.81
CA ARG A 579 -10.18 -10.35 -2.09
C ARG A 579 -10.50 -11.84 -1.98
N ILE A 580 -9.53 -12.67 -2.35
CA ILE A 580 -9.55 -14.12 -2.18
C ILE A 580 -9.69 -14.47 -0.69
N PHE A 581 -10.61 -15.37 -0.36
CA PHE A 581 -10.65 -16.08 0.91
C PHE A 581 -10.38 -17.59 0.77
N GLU A 582 -10.66 -18.20 -0.38
CA GLU A 582 -10.11 -19.51 -0.77
C GLU A 582 -9.69 -19.39 -2.24
N ALA A 583 -8.49 -19.84 -2.58
CA ALA A 583 -8.12 -20.10 -3.97
C ALA A 583 -7.16 -21.29 -4.01
N ARG A 584 -7.47 -22.29 -4.82
CA ARG A 584 -6.72 -23.55 -4.87
C ARG A 584 -5.83 -23.56 -6.11
N ASN A 585 -4.52 -23.37 -5.89
CA ASN A 585 -3.56 -23.20 -6.98
C ASN A 585 -3.58 -24.39 -7.95
N LYS A 586 -3.87 -24.09 -9.23
CA LYS A 586 -4.30 -25.06 -10.23
C LYS A 586 -3.14 -25.87 -10.84
N THR A 587 -2.65 -26.88 -10.13
CA THR A 587 -1.89 -28.00 -10.73
C THR A 587 -2.81 -28.92 -11.56
N LYS A 588 -3.39 -28.38 -12.64
CA LYS A 588 -4.19 -29.15 -13.61
C LYS A 588 -3.28 -29.91 -14.57
N GLY A 589 -2.71 -31.02 -14.09
CA GLY A 589 -1.78 -31.84 -14.87
C GLY A 589 -1.27 -33.09 -14.14
N GLY A 590 -2.15 -33.85 -13.48
CA GLY A 590 -1.80 -35.10 -12.81
C GLY A 590 -2.88 -36.16 -12.99
N SER A 591 -2.46 -37.43 -13.11
CA SER A 591 -3.30 -38.61 -13.41
C SER A 591 -4.54 -38.72 -12.52
N PHE A 592 -5.61 -39.32 -13.06
CA PHE A 592 -6.89 -39.53 -12.36
C PHE A 592 -6.88 -40.74 -11.40
N GLU A 593 -5.70 -41.18 -10.96
CA GLU A 593 -5.51 -42.33 -10.06
C GLU A 593 -4.67 -41.88 -8.86
N GLY A 594 -5.27 -41.94 -7.67
CA GLY A 594 -4.74 -41.41 -6.41
C GLY A 594 -5.86 -40.79 -5.57
N ASP A 595 -6.24 -41.44 -4.47
CA ASP A 595 -7.44 -41.08 -3.68
C ASP A 595 -7.28 -39.80 -2.84
N ASP A 596 -6.05 -39.39 -2.54
CA ASP A 596 -5.75 -38.20 -1.72
C ASP A 596 -5.68 -36.91 -2.56
N LYS A 597 -6.86 -36.34 -2.81
CA LYS A 597 -7.04 -34.90 -3.05
C LYS A 597 -8.17 -34.37 -2.17
N ASP A 598 -7.87 -33.33 -1.39
CA ASP A 598 -8.79 -32.67 -0.44
C ASP A 598 -9.86 -31.80 -1.12
N PHE A 599 -10.51 -32.34 -2.15
CA PHE A 599 -11.72 -31.78 -2.74
C PHE A 599 -12.83 -31.74 -1.69
N PHE A 600 -13.64 -30.69 -1.74
CA PHE A 600 -14.72 -30.48 -0.79
C PHE A 600 -15.90 -31.42 -1.12
N LYS A 601 -16.46 -32.05 -0.09
CA LYS A 601 -17.48 -33.11 -0.22
C LYS A 601 -18.63 -32.80 0.72
N PHE A 602 -19.86 -32.84 0.22
CA PHE A 602 -21.08 -32.67 1.02
C PHE A 602 -22.22 -33.47 0.41
N ARG A 603 -23.26 -33.77 1.20
CA ARG A 603 -24.48 -34.43 0.71
C ARG A 603 -25.52 -33.39 0.28
N LEU A 604 -26.06 -33.52 -0.93
CA LEU A 604 -27.04 -32.56 -1.45
C LEU A 604 -28.36 -32.65 -0.66
N GLY A 605 -28.81 -31.53 -0.09
CA GLY A 605 -30.01 -31.44 0.75
C GLY A 605 -29.75 -31.64 2.25
N SER A 606 -28.47 -31.72 2.65
CA SER A 606 -28.07 -31.88 4.06
C SER A 606 -28.02 -30.57 4.83
N ARG A 607 -27.90 -29.43 4.13
CA ARG A 607 -27.57 -28.12 4.71
C ARG A 607 -26.19 -28.06 5.40
N GLU A 608 -25.27 -28.95 5.02
CA GLU A 608 -23.85 -28.88 5.38
C GLU A 608 -23.19 -27.60 4.83
N VAL A 609 -23.76 -26.99 3.78
CA VAL A 609 -23.26 -25.78 3.10
C VAL A 609 -24.25 -24.61 3.16
N ILE A 610 -23.78 -23.40 2.82
CA ILE A 610 -24.63 -22.21 2.68
C ILE A 610 -25.71 -22.41 1.58
N PRO A 611 -26.92 -21.82 1.73
CA PRO A 611 -28.04 -22.06 0.81
C PRO A 611 -27.69 -21.86 -0.67
N ALA A 612 -26.98 -20.77 -1.01
CA ALA A 612 -26.57 -20.50 -2.38
C ALA A 612 -25.68 -21.59 -3.00
N PHE A 613 -24.86 -22.26 -2.20
CA PHE A 613 -23.91 -23.27 -2.69
C PHE A 613 -24.62 -24.62 -2.93
N GLU A 614 -25.61 -24.97 -2.10
CA GLU A 614 -26.47 -26.14 -2.32
C GLU A 614 -27.38 -25.92 -3.54
N GLU A 615 -27.98 -24.73 -3.67
CA GLU A 615 -28.79 -24.33 -4.84
C GLU A 615 -27.95 -24.39 -6.13
N ALA A 616 -26.80 -23.73 -6.16
CA ALA A 616 -25.92 -23.66 -7.33
C ALA A 616 -25.50 -25.03 -7.86
N VAL A 617 -25.14 -25.95 -6.96
CA VAL A 617 -24.70 -27.31 -7.31
C VAL A 617 -25.88 -28.20 -7.70
N SER A 618 -27.05 -28.05 -7.09
CA SER A 618 -28.25 -28.81 -7.47
C SER A 618 -28.64 -28.61 -8.94
N GLY A 619 -28.43 -27.40 -9.47
CA GLY A 619 -28.76 -27.04 -10.84
C GLY A 619 -27.58 -27.10 -11.83
N MET A 620 -26.44 -27.73 -11.51
CA MET A 620 -25.28 -27.81 -12.41
C MET A 620 -24.99 -29.25 -12.84
N ALA A 621 -24.65 -29.42 -14.11
CA ALA A 621 -24.27 -30.72 -14.68
C ALA A 621 -22.83 -31.11 -14.31
N LEU A 622 -22.60 -32.41 -14.11
CA LEU A 622 -21.27 -32.97 -13.84
C LEU A 622 -20.24 -32.56 -14.90
N GLY A 623 -19.05 -32.14 -14.46
CA GLY A 623 -18.00 -31.56 -15.29
C GLY A 623 -18.15 -30.06 -15.57
N GLY A 624 -19.22 -29.42 -15.09
CA GLY A 624 -19.42 -27.97 -15.24
C GLY A 624 -18.51 -27.13 -14.32
N ILE A 625 -18.27 -25.88 -14.73
CA ILE A 625 -17.73 -24.81 -13.89
C ILE A 625 -18.76 -23.70 -13.83
N ARG A 626 -19.26 -23.39 -12.64
CA ARG A 626 -20.26 -22.35 -12.39
C ARG A 626 -19.71 -21.29 -11.45
N ARG A 627 -19.83 -20.03 -11.87
CA ARG A 627 -19.62 -18.86 -11.02
C ARG A 627 -20.95 -18.46 -10.38
N ILE A 628 -20.94 -18.11 -9.10
CA ILE A 628 -22.12 -17.57 -8.39
C ILE A 628 -21.80 -16.28 -7.64
N ILE A 629 -22.80 -15.40 -7.57
CA ILE A 629 -22.83 -14.18 -6.78
C ILE A 629 -23.85 -14.41 -5.67
N VAL A 630 -23.37 -14.56 -4.44
CA VAL A 630 -24.14 -14.95 -3.27
C VAL A 630 -24.59 -13.70 -2.50
N PRO A 631 -25.88 -13.35 -2.49
CA PRO A 631 -26.39 -12.27 -1.64
C PRO A 631 -26.28 -12.66 -0.15
N PRO A 632 -26.22 -11.69 0.78
CA PRO A 632 -26.04 -11.96 2.21
C PRO A 632 -27.06 -12.97 2.78
N GLU A 633 -28.31 -12.88 2.35
CA GLU A 633 -29.41 -13.77 2.77
C GLU A 633 -29.22 -15.26 2.43
N LEU A 634 -28.37 -15.58 1.44
CA LEU A 634 -28.04 -16.95 1.03
C LEU A 634 -26.60 -17.36 1.41
N GLY A 635 -25.92 -16.52 2.19
CA GLY A 635 -24.56 -16.72 2.70
C GLY A 635 -24.51 -17.51 4.01
N TYR A 636 -23.52 -17.19 4.85
CA TYR A 636 -23.26 -17.91 6.10
C TYR A 636 -24.24 -17.50 7.22
N PRO A 637 -24.91 -18.45 7.89
CA PRO A 637 -25.83 -18.16 9.00
C PRO A 637 -25.20 -17.29 10.08
N GLU A 638 -25.95 -16.30 10.57
CA GLU A 638 -25.53 -15.29 11.57
C GLU A 638 -24.25 -14.50 11.18
N ASN A 639 -23.78 -14.60 9.93
CA ASN A 639 -22.47 -14.13 9.50
C ASN A 639 -21.29 -14.86 10.21
N ASP A 640 -21.42 -16.17 10.44
CA ASP A 640 -20.35 -16.98 11.02
C ASP A 640 -20.04 -18.21 10.15
N TYR A 641 -18.87 -18.21 9.50
CA TYR A 641 -18.43 -19.31 8.62
C TYR A 641 -18.17 -20.62 9.37
N ASN A 642 -18.21 -20.62 10.71
CA ASN A 642 -18.11 -21.82 11.53
C ASN A 642 -19.44 -22.61 11.61
N LYS A 643 -20.55 -22.07 11.09
CA LYS A 643 -21.88 -22.71 11.12
C LYS A 643 -22.21 -23.55 9.88
N SER A 644 -21.68 -23.19 8.72
CA SER A 644 -21.91 -23.90 7.44
C SER A 644 -20.62 -24.01 6.62
N GLY A 645 -20.61 -24.87 5.61
CA GLY A 645 -19.57 -24.94 4.59
C GLY A 645 -19.91 -24.14 3.31
N PRO A 646 -19.01 -24.12 2.31
CA PRO A 646 -17.61 -24.54 2.44
C PRO A 646 -16.85 -23.60 3.40
N ARG A 647 -15.62 -23.93 3.80
CA ARG A 647 -14.85 -23.10 4.76
C ARG A 647 -13.44 -22.82 4.25
N PRO A 648 -12.90 -21.60 4.50
CA PRO A 648 -11.54 -21.28 4.09
C PRO A 648 -10.53 -22.19 4.81
N THR A 649 -9.65 -22.83 4.04
CA THR A 649 -8.61 -23.73 4.56
C THR A 649 -7.46 -22.99 5.21
N THR A 650 -7.17 -21.76 4.76
CA THR A 650 -6.07 -20.93 5.24
C THR A 650 -6.50 -19.94 6.32
N PHE A 651 -5.61 -19.65 7.27
CA PHE A 651 -5.85 -18.63 8.32
C PHE A 651 -6.03 -17.21 7.73
N SER A 652 -5.30 -16.89 6.66
CA SER A 652 -5.47 -15.65 5.89
C SER A 652 -6.86 -15.57 5.24
N GLY A 653 -7.33 -16.68 4.67
CA GLY A 653 -8.68 -16.83 4.13
C GLY A 653 -9.78 -16.70 5.18
N GLN A 654 -9.63 -17.39 6.32
CA GLN A 654 -10.52 -17.28 7.47
C GLN A 654 -10.65 -15.83 7.94
N ARG A 655 -9.54 -15.10 8.08
CA ARG A 655 -9.56 -13.67 8.44
C ARG A 655 -10.17 -12.78 7.37
N ALA A 656 -9.96 -13.05 6.08
CA ALA A 656 -10.54 -12.28 4.99
C ALA A 656 -12.08 -12.42 4.95
N LEU A 657 -12.59 -13.64 5.15
CA LEU A 657 -14.02 -13.90 5.23
C LEU A 657 -14.65 -13.34 6.52
N ASP A 658 -14.00 -13.55 7.69
CA ASP A 658 -14.49 -13.05 8.99
C ASP A 658 -14.62 -11.53 9.01
N PHE A 659 -13.66 -10.81 8.43
CA PHE A 659 -13.65 -9.35 8.35
C PHE A 659 -14.88 -8.77 7.62
N VAL A 660 -15.37 -9.47 6.59
CA VAL A 660 -16.55 -9.06 5.81
C VAL A 660 -17.84 -9.50 6.49
N LEU A 661 -17.89 -10.77 6.93
CA LEU A 661 -19.05 -11.34 7.59
C LEU A 661 -19.37 -10.62 8.91
N ARG A 662 -18.40 -10.47 9.82
CA ARG A 662 -18.61 -9.88 11.15
C ARG A 662 -18.57 -8.35 11.15
N ASN A 663 -18.45 -7.69 10.00
CA ASN A 663 -18.48 -6.25 9.94
C ASN A 663 -19.87 -5.69 10.34
N GLN A 664 -19.86 -4.67 11.19
CA GLN A 664 -21.07 -3.92 11.61
C GLN A 664 -21.25 -2.61 10.81
N GLY A 665 -20.27 -2.24 9.97
CA GLY A 665 -20.35 -1.08 9.08
C GLY A 665 -20.92 -1.40 7.69
N LEU A 666 -20.88 -0.41 6.80
CA LEU A 666 -21.44 -0.43 5.44
C LEU A 666 -20.67 -1.32 4.43
N ILE A 667 -19.98 -2.38 4.89
CA ILE A 667 -19.33 -3.34 4.00
C ILE A 667 -20.39 -4.23 3.34
N ASP A 668 -20.22 -4.47 2.04
CA ASP A 668 -21.10 -5.38 1.31
C ASP A 668 -20.69 -6.83 1.60
N LYS A 669 -21.66 -7.65 2.00
CA LYS A 669 -21.45 -9.05 2.38
C LYS A 669 -21.71 -10.02 1.23
N THR A 670 -21.96 -9.51 0.03
CA THR A 670 -22.06 -10.30 -1.19
C THR A 670 -20.72 -11.00 -1.48
N LEU A 671 -20.77 -12.31 -1.67
CA LEU A 671 -19.62 -13.16 -1.96
C LEU A 671 -19.66 -13.65 -3.42
N LEU A 672 -18.51 -14.04 -3.95
CA LEU A 672 -18.39 -14.72 -5.24
C LEU A 672 -17.73 -16.08 -4.99
N PHE A 673 -18.28 -17.14 -5.61
CA PHE A 673 -17.64 -18.44 -5.65
C PHE A 673 -17.52 -18.93 -7.09
N ASP A 674 -16.41 -19.58 -7.42
CA ASP A 674 -16.31 -20.45 -8.59
C ASP A 674 -16.36 -21.90 -8.10
N ILE A 675 -17.16 -22.75 -8.75
CA ILE A 675 -17.40 -24.14 -8.35
C ILE A 675 -17.21 -25.05 -9.57
N GLU A 676 -16.36 -26.07 -9.45
CA GLU A 676 -16.19 -27.13 -10.47
C GLU A 676 -16.73 -28.45 -9.92
N LEU A 677 -17.81 -28.99 -10.52
CA LEU A 677 -18.43 -30.24 -10.08
C LEU A 677 -17.66 -31.43 -10.66
N LEU A 678 -16.88 -32.11 -9.82
CA LEU A 678 -15.92 -33.13 -10.22
C LEU A 678 -16.49 -34.55 -10.23
N LYS A 679 -17.35 -34.90 -9.26
CA LYS A 679 -17.93 -36.24 -9.13
C LYS A 679 -19.28 -36.18 -8.43
N ILE A 680 -20.20 -37.04 -8.86
CA ILE A 680 -21.42 -37.39 -8.13
C ILE A 680 -21.24 -38.83 -7.64
N ILE A 681 -21.54 -39.07 -6.37
CA ILE A 681 -21.50 -40.38 -5.72
C ILE A 681 -22.91 -40.67 -5.24
N SER A 682 -23.61 -41.53 -5.99
CA SER A 682 -24.91 -42.06 -5.59
C SER A 682 -24.78 -42.82 -4.27
N SER A 683 -25.81 -42.69 -3.43
CA SER A 683 -25.88 -43.22 -2.06
C SER A 683 -26.13 -44.72 -1.98
#